data_AF-A0A1F4MR64-F1
#
_entry.id   AF-A0A1F4MR64-F1
#
_cell.length_a   1.000
_cell.length_b   1.000
_cell.length_c   1.000
_cell.angle_alpha   90.00
_cell.angle_beta   90.00
_cell.angle_gamma   90.00
#
_symmetry.space_group_name_H-M   'P 1'
#
loop_
_entity.id
_entity.type
_entity.pdbx_description
1 polymer ?
#
loop_
_entity_poly.entity_id
_entity_poly.type
_entity_poly.pdbx_seq_one_letter_code
_entity_poly.pdbx_strand_id
1 'polypeptide(L)'
;MLTRTHASPAPRRLTAALAAALPLCLLGHVSASQAALVISQVYGGGGNSGATYKNDFVELLNNGSASVSVGGWSVQYASATGGTWQVTQLPAGLVVQPGQYVLVQMAAGTGGTTALVPDVLGTTAMSGTSGKVALVTSTAALSGSTPVGLLDMVSYGSATPIEGTPMPVLSNTTAALRTDAGCTDTNNNAADFVVGSPSPRNSASPLVSCGSTSTPPPVTPVAPSLEIPAIQGMGATSAYVGQVVRTSGVVTRLTNNGFYLQALQGDGLEASSDGLYVFTNTAPGVSVGQLIALTGTVAEFAGGGSTVTQLTSPADIVVQGSGYSVTPTPITLPVSGGLERYEGMVVTVNGPLTVNQNYFQARYGQLTLSAGGRLETPTNRHRPGTQAAALAADNASRRIVLEDGNSRQNVNPTPFTGPTGALRGGDTLGSVTGIIDYGPSTATVSGPGDYRIVPLNPGAISYTITHPRPTYVPSVGGNYKVASFNVLNYFTTFTNGETIVNGQTGQTCVAGQTAAASCRGASNYTEFLRQRTKIVEALSKIDADAVGLMEVQNNTVAAQNLADALNGKMGAGTYAVAPGPAAGVIGTDAIKVSMIYKPAKLQPVGLSQIDAAPINNRPTLAQTFRVANGEAFTLVVNHLKSKGSCPTSGLDKDQGDGQGCHNDTRLQQVKQLRNFVGSLQAASGASDVLLVGDFNAYAKEDPIHALTSNGYVDQIGRFNTFGYSYVFDGAAGRLDHAISSASLSPKVSHALDWHINADESLAQDYNLEFKQPLCTTCAPDPYTTTPYRSSDHDPLVVGLNLYNQYITASATSTSVVGTTGDDLITVGAGRRTLTGGAGRDQFAFRSDFTGGATITDFAPRADVISLRAVLQALRVQVADPIGQGYVSCGASGATDALVYIDPDANGPSPRRPLISLKNIACDALSHTNYIF
;
A
#
# COMPACT_ATOMS: atom_id res chain seq x y z
N MET A 1 -43.16 -36.75 -22.19
CA MET A 1 -42.42 -37.28 -23.36
C MET A 1 -40.94 -37.30 -22.99
N LEU A 2 -40.08 -38.24 -23.38
CA LEU A 2 -40.21 -39.61 -23.93
C LEU A 2 -38.85 -40.30 -23.59
N THR A 3 -38.79 -41.30 -22.69
CA THR A 3 -38.53 -42.75 -22.97
C THR A 3 -37.14 -43.11 -23.54
N ARG A 4 -36.45 -44.22 -23.23
CA ARG A 4 -36.65 -45.49 -22.46
C ARG A 4 -35.23 -46.09 -22.18
N THR A 5 -34.90 -46.94 -21.18
CA THR A 5 -35.15 -48.42 -20.99
C THR A 5 -34.84 -49.29 -22.23
N HIS A 6 -34.39 -50.56 -22.24
CA HIS A 6 -34.09 -51.68 -21.30
C HIS A 6 -33.13 -52.66 -22.05
N ALA A 7 -32.49 -53.73 -21.55
CA ALA A 7 -32.18 -54.32 -20.22
C ALA A 7 -31.09 -55.43 -20.41
N SER A 8 -30.83 -56.29 -19.41
CA SER A 8 -29.86 -57.41 -19.46
C SER A 8 -30.26 -58.58 -20.39
N PRO A 9 -29.34 -59.54 -20.63
CA PRO A 9 -29.55 -60.88 -20.08
C PRO A 9 -28.31 -61.50 -19.39
N ALA A 10 -28.52 -62.66 -18.75
CA ALA A 10 -27.52 -63.53 -18.11
C ALA A 10 -27.62 -64.95 -18.76
N PRO A 11 -27.20 -66.09 -18.15
CA PRO A 11 -26.25 -66.36 -17.06
C PRO A 11 -25.24 -67.49 -17.39
N ARG A 12 -24.34 -67.84 -16.45
CA ARG A 12 -24.00 -69.26 -16.17
C ARG A 12 -23.38 -69.44 -14.77
N ARG A 13 -23.72 -70.54 -14.12
CA ARG A 13 -23.10 -71.04 -12.86
C ARG A 13 -22.20 -72.23 -13.19
N LEU A 14 -21.18 -72.47 -12.37
CA LEU A 14 -20.81 -73.84 -11.98
C LEU A 14 -20.08 -73.83 -10.63
N THR A 15 -20.34 -74.84 -9.82
CA THR A 15 -19.86 -75.01 -8.44
C THR A 15 -18.98 -76.24 -8.34
N ALA A 16 -17.87 -76.15 -7.62
CA ALA A 16 -17.17 -77.31 -7.11
C ALA A 16 -16.46 -76.96 -5.79
N ALA A 17 -16.56 -77.84 -4.80
CA ALA A 17 -15.80 -77.80 -3.56
C ALA A 17 -15.60 -79.25 -3.09
N LEU A 18 -14.39 -79.63 -2.67
CA LEU A 18 -14.22 -80.77 -1.75
C LEU A 18 -12.81 -80.85 -1.11
N ALA A 19 -12.81 -81.40 0.10
CA ALA A 19 -11.80 -82.27 0.73
C ALA A 19 -10.31 -81.86 0.78
N ALA A 20 -9.84 -81.72 2.03
CA ALA A 20 -8.44 -81.75 2.43
C ALA A 20 -7.79 -83.15 2.32
N ALA A 21 -6.46 -83.18 2.26
CA ALA A 21 -5.62 -84.14 2.98
C ALA A 21 -4.16 -83.66 3.09
N LEU A 22 -3.47 -84.02 4.19
CA LEU A 22 -2.02 -83.94 4.34
C LEU A 22 -1.36 -85.16 3.63
N PRO A 23 -0.07 -85.11 3.22
CA PRO A 23 1.01 -85.23 4.21
C PRO A 23 2.30 -84.43 3.94
N LEU A 24 3.13 -84.37 4.98
CA LEU A 24 4.50 -83.86 5.00
C LEU A 24 5.45 -84.76 4.19
N CYS A 25 6.31 -84.17 3.37
CA CYS A 25 7.51 -84.83 2.83
C CYS A 25 8.63 -83.81 2.62
N LEU A 26 9.84 -84.09 3.11
CA LEU A 26 11.00 -83.21 2.93
C LEU A 26 11.61 -83.43 1.54
N LEU A 27 11.54 -82.41 0.69
CA LEU A 27 12.37 -82.29 -0.51
C LEU A 27 13.12 -80.96 -0.44
N GLY A 28 14.42 -81.02 -0.12
CA GLY A 28 15.29 -79.85 -0.09
C GLY A 28 15.40 -79.23 -1.47
N HIS A 29 14.66 -78.14 -1.71
CA HIS A 29 14.80 -77.35 -2.91
C HIS A 29 16.00 -76.42 -2.72
N VAL A 30 17.02 -76.59 -3.57
CA VAL A 30 18.17 -75.69 -3.62
C VAL A 30 17.67 -74.31 -4.06
N SER A 31 17.69 -73.34 -3.15
CA SER A 31 17.49 -71.94 -3.52
C SER A 31 18.54 -71.57 -4.56
N ALA A 32 18.11 -71.14 -5.75
CA ALA A 32 19.02 -70.60 -6.75
C ALA A 32 19.74 -69.39 -6.15
N SER A 33 21.06 -69.31 -6.35
CA SER A 33 21.87 -68.20 -5.85
C SER A 33 21.37 -66.88 -6.43
N GLN A 34 20.75 -66.04 -5.60
CA GLN A 34 20.36 -64.69 -5.99
C GLN A 34 21.63 -63.83 -6.08
N ALA A 35 22.22 -63.82 -7.27
CA ALA A 35 23.34 -62.96 -7.64
C ALA A 35 22.79 -61.84 -8.53
N ALA A 36 22.62 -60.66 -7.95
CA ALA A 36 22.10 -59.48 -8.62
C ALA A 36 23.09 -58.32 -8.45
N LEU A 37 23.18 -57.49 -9.49
CA LEU A 37 23.98 -56.27 -9.51
C LEU A 37 23.03 -55.14 -9.90
N VAL A 38 22.97 -54.11 -9.08
CA VAL A 38 22.06 -52.96 -9.22
C VAL A 38 22.84 -51.66 -9.28
N ILE A 39 22.26 -50.64 -9.90
CA ILE A 39 22.71 -49.25 -9.85
C ILE A 39 22.34 -48.69 -8.48
N SER A 40 23.32 -48.38 -7.65
CA SER A 40 23.11 -47.82 -6.30
C SER A 40 23.18 -46.29 -6.25
N GLN A 41 23.78 -45.64 -7.25
CA GLN A 41 23.85 -44.17 -7.33
C GLN A 41 23.95 -43.68 -8.78
N VAL A 42 23.32 -42.53 -9.10
CA VAL A 42 23.48 -41.84 -10.40
C VAL A 42 23.65 -40.34 -10.19
N TYR A 43 24.68 -39.75 -10.79
CA TYR A 43 24.94 -38.31 -10.74
C TYR A 43 25.38 -37.77 -12.11
N GLY A 44 24.57 -36.88 -12.68
CA GLY A 44 24.83 -36.18 -13.95
C GLY A 44 25.19 -34.70 -13.79
N GLY A 45 25.56 -34.26 -12.58
CA GLY A 45 25.91 -32.87 -12.28
C GLY A 45 27.39 -32.54 -12.52
N GLY A 46 28.18 -33.46 -13.05
CA GLY A 46 29.64 -33.46 -13.05
C GLY A 46 30.28 -32.22 -13.66
N GLY A 47 30.95 -31.43 -12.83
CA GLY A 47 31.65 -30.23 -13.27
C GLY A 47 30.75 -29.17 -13.91
N ASN A 48 29.44 -29.20 -13.67
CA ASN A 48 28.54 -28.09 -14.00
C ASN A 48 28.69 -26.94 -12.98
N SER A 49 28.06 -25.80 -13.25
CA SER A 49 28.05 -24.69 -12.28
C SER A 49 27.35 -25.10 -10.98
N GLY A 50 28.02 -24.87 -9.85
CA GLY A 50 27.57 -25.28 -8.50
C GLY A 50 27.90 -26.74 -8.12
N ALA A 51 28.48 -27.54 -9.02
CA ALA A 51 28.78 -28.95 -8.75
C ALA A 51 29.88 -29.15 -7.70
N THR A 52 29.75 -30.20 -6.87
CA THR A 52 30.80 -30.64 -5.93
C THR A 52 31.88 -31.44 -6.66
N TYR A 53 31.48 -32.44 -7.43
CA TYR A 53 32.39 -33.32 -8.17
C TYR A 53 32.62 -32.84 -9.60
N LYS A 54 33.84 -33.04 -10.11
CA LYS A 54 34.27 -32.67 -11.48
C LYS A 54 33.69 -33.57 -12.57
N ASN A 55 33.27 -34.77 -12.20
CA ASN A 55 32.81 -35.81 -13.10
C ASN A 55 31.39 -36.27 -12.75
N ASP A 56 30.65 -36.63 -13.79
CA ASP A 56 29.47 -37.49 -13.69
C ASP A 56 29.90 -38.87 -13.17
N PHE A 57 28.98 -39.64 -12.60
CA PHE A 57 29.24 -41.04 -12.29
C PHE A 57 27.96 -41.89 -12.19
N VAL A 58 28.17 -43.20 -12.28
CA VAL A 58 27.19 -44.24 -11.92
C VAL A 58 27.88 -45.19 -10.94
N GLU A 59 27.20 -45.52 -9.85
CA GLU A 59 27.67 -46.48 -8.85
C GLU A 59 26.85 -47.76 -8.97
N LEU A 60 27.52 -48.90 -8.91
CA LEU A 60 26.90 -50.23 -8.90
C LEU A 60 27.13 -50.90 -7.54
N LEU A 61 26.22 -51.77 -7.13
CA LEU A 61 26.32 -52.63 -5.94
C LEU A 61 25.92 -54.07 -6.28
N ASN A 62 26.69 -55.05 -5.83
CA ASN A 62 26.24 -56.44 -5.79
C ASN A 62 25.40 -56.66 -4.52
N ASN A 63 24.07 -56.57 -4.65
CA ASN A 63 23.13 -56.85 -3.56
C ASN A 63 22.79 -58.35 -3.42
N GLY A 64 23.42 -59.21 -4.24
CA GLY A 64 23.29 -60.66 -4.17
C GLY A 64 24.28 -61.35 -3.21
N SER A 65 24.12 -62.67 -3.08
CA SER A 65 24.87 -63.51 -2.14
C SER A 65 26.12 -64.20 -2.73
N ALA A 66 26.44 -63.96 -4.00
CA ALA A 66 27.60 -64.54 -4.69
C ALA A 66 28.32 -63.49 -5.56
N SER A 67 29.60 -63.71 -5.84
CA SER A 67 30.41 -62.77 -6.62
C SER A 67 30.02 -62.75 -8.10
N VAL A 68 29.87 -61.55 -8.67
CA VAL A 68 29.42 -61.35 -10.06
C VAL A 68 30.60 -60.94 -10.93
N SER A 69 30.91 -61.71 -11.97
CA SER A 69 31.85 -61.32 -13.02
C SER A 69 31.12 -60.45 -14.05
N VAL A 70 31.57 -59.19 -14.21
CA VAL A 70 30.90 -58.18 -15.05
C VAL A 70 31.67 -57.88 -16.35
N GLY A 71 32.69 -58.67 -16.66
CA GLY A 71 33.49 -58.49 -17.87
C GLY A 71 32.64 -58.66 -19.14
N GLY A 72 32.57 -57.60 -19.96
CA GLY A 72 31.74 -57.57 -21.17
C GLY A 72 30.31 -57.05 -20.94
N TRP A 73 29.98 -56.60 -19.73
CA TRP A 73 28.77 -55.83 -19.45
C TRP A 73 28.99 -54.34 -19.76
N SER A 74 27.95 -53.53 -19.66
CA SER A 74 28.05 -52.08 -19.78
C SER A 74 27.05 -51.33 -18.89
N VAL A 75 27.43 -50.11 -18.52
CA VAL A 75 26.50 -49.07 -18.07
C VAL A 75 26.20 -48.20 -19.28
N GLN A 76 24.92 -48.00 -19.59
CA GLN A 76 24.48 -47.23 -20.74
C GLN A 76 23.60 -46.05 -20.32
N TYR A 77 23.75 -44.92 -20.99
CA TYR A 77 22.97 -43.71 -20.72
C TYR A 77 22.26 -43.21 -21.99
N ALA A 78 21.07 -42.62 -21.80
CA ALA A 78 20.39 -41.82 -22.80
C ALA A 78 19.67 -40.62 -22.15
N SER A 79 19.44 -39.56 -22.93
CA SER A 79 18.68 -38.39 -22.47
C SER A 79 17.21 -38.75 -22.17
N ALA A 80 16.51 -37.91 -21.39
CA ALA A 80 15.14 -38.14 -20.91
C ALA A 80 14.20 -38.80 -21.95
N THR A 81 14.14 -38.25 -23.17
CA THR A 81 13.30 -38.74 -24.28
C THR A 81 14.07 -39.43 -25.41
N GLY A 82 15.41 -39.49 -25.33
CA GLY A 82 16.27 -40.05 -26.38
C GLY A 82 16.13 -41.56 -26.55
N GLY A 83 16.29 -42.05 -27.78
CA GLY A 83 16.30 -43.48 -28.13
C GLY A 83 17.66 -44.03 -28.58
N THR A 84 18.72 -43.22 -28.46
CA THR A 84 20.11 -43.57 -28.78
C THR A 84 20.89 -43.67 -27.47
N TRP A 85 21.51 -44.82 -27.21
CA TRP A 85 22.20 -45.09 -25.95
C TRP A 85 23.72 -45.04 -26.12
N GLN A 86 24.39 -44.38 -25.18
CA GLN A 86 25.84 -44.26 -25.10
C GLN A 86 26.38 -45.33 -24.14
N VAL A 87 27.39 -46.09 -24.58
CA VAL A 87 27.90 -47.29 -23.86
C VAL A 87 29.21 -46.98 -23.14
N THR A 88 29.24 -47.13 -21.81
CA THR A 88 30.48 -47.27 -21.03
C THR A 88 30.65 -48.74 -20.65
N GLN A 89 31.71 -49.38 -21.16
CA GLN A 89 31.95 -50.82 -21.00
C GLN A 89 32.62 -51.14 -19.65
N LEU A 90 32.23 -52.24 -19.02
CA LEU A 90 32.87 -52.71 -17.78
C LEU A 90 34.08 -53.61 -18.11
N PRO A 91 35.25 -53.41 -17.49
CA PRO A 91 36.50 -54.10 -17.85
C PRO A 91 36.41 -55.63 -17.75
N ALA A 92 37.05 -56.31 -18.70
CA ALA A 92 37.22 -57.77 -18.64
C ALA A 92 38.02 -58.15 -17.38
N GLY A 93 37.52 -59.14 -16.63
CA GLY A 93 38.13 -59.60 -15.37
C GLY A 93 37.68 -58.86 -14.12
N LEU A 94 36.83 -57.83 -14.22
CA LEU A 94 36.20 -57.21 -13.05
C LEU A 94 35.19 -58.17 -12.40
N VAL A 95 35.39 -58.47 -11.11
CA VAL A 95 34.53 -59.34 -10.30
C VAL A 95 34.11 -58.61 -9.02
N VAL A 96 32.81 -58.42 -8.85
CA VAL A 96 32.20 -57.67 -7.74
C VAL A 96 31.79 -58.64 -6.64
N GLN A 97 32.38 -58.53 -5.45
CA GLN A 97 32.02 -59.38 -4.30
C GLN A 97 30.63 -59.04 -3.75
N PRO A 98 29.96 -59.96 -3.03
CA PRO A 98 28.73 -59.65 -2.30
C PRO A 98 28.90 -58.41 -1.42
N GLY A 99 27.98 -57.46 -1.53
CA GLY A 99 28.04 -56.19 -0.79
C GLY A 99 29.04 -55.16 -1.30
N GLN A 100 29.77 -55.43 -2.39
CA GLN A 100 30.80 -54.53 -2.90
C GLN A 100 30.23 -53.50 -3.90
N TYR A 101 30.69 -52.26 -3.75
CA TYR A 101 30.40 -51.16 -4.68
C TYR A 101 31.40 -51.12 -5.85
N VAL A 102 30.99 -50.56 -6.98
CA VAL A 102 31.85 -50.22 -8.12
C VAL A 102 31.49 -48.83 -8.63
N LEU A 103 32.45 -47.91 -8.61
CA LEU A 103 32.27 -46.55 -9.10
C LEU A 103 32.72 -46.44 -10.56
N VAL A 104 31.75 -46.19 -11.45
CA VAL A 104 31.98 -45.91 -12.87
C VAL A 104 31.99 -44.39 -13.07
N GLN A 105 33.17 -43.82 -13.28
CA GLN A 105 33.31 -42.42 -13.69
C GLN A 105 32.72 -42.24 -15.08
N MET A 106 32.04 -41.11 -15.27
CA MET A 106 31.47 -40.65 -16.54
C MET A 106 32.14 -39.30 -16.92
N ALA A 107 31.56 -38.52 -17.85
CA ALA A 107 32.19 -37.31 -18.39
C ALA A 107 32.62 -36.29 -17.32
N ALA A 108 33.61 -35.46 -17.67
CA ALA A 108 34.04 -34.31 -16.86
C ALA A 108 33.45 -33.00 -17.39
N GLY A 109 33.01 -32.13 -16.49
CA GLY A 109 32.66 -30.74 -16.79
C GLY A 109 33.84 -29.78 -16.61
N THR A 110 33.56 -28.48 -16.57
CA THR A 110 34.59 -27.41 -16.45
C THR A 110 34.69 -26.80 -15.04
N GLY A 111 33.67 -27.00 -14.20
CA GLY A 111 33.66 -26.69 -12.78
C GLY A 111 33.93 -27.91 -11.90
N GLY A 112 33.38 -27.93 -10.69
CA GLY A 112 33.62 -28.98 -9.69
C GLY A 112 34.93 -28.78 -8.93
N THR A 113 34.91 -28.99 -7.61
CA THR A 113 36.11 -28.88 -6.76
C THR A 113 36.78 -30.23 -6.54
N THR A 114 35.99 -31.28 -6.34
CA THR A 114 36.45 -32.63 -5.95
C THR A 114 36.61 -33.56 -7.15
N ALA A 115 37.72 -34.30 -7.22
CA ALA A 115 37.92 -35.38 -8.20
C ALA A 115 37.34 -36.71 -7.67
N LEU A 116 36.94 -37.59 -8.58
CA LEU A 116 36.55 -38.96 -8.22
C LEU A 116 37.78 -39.88 -8.06
N VAL A 117 37.59 -40.99 -7.35
CA VAL A 117 38.52 -42.14 -7.33
C VAL A 117 37.75 -43.36 -7.83
N PRO A 118 37.57 -43.53 -9.14
CA PRO A 118 36.72 -44.58 -9.72
C PRO A 118 37.44 -45.91 -9.89
N ASP A 119 36.63 -46.98 -9.99
CA ASP A 119 37.10 -48.31 -10.38
C ASP A 119 37.10 -48.49 -11.90
N VAL A 120 36.20 -47.78 -12.61
CA VAL A 120 36.04 -47.84 -14.06
C VAL A 120 36.01 -46.43 -14.65
N LEU A 121 36.76 -46.22 -15.74
CA LEU A 121 36.84 -44.94 -16.45
C LEU A 121 35.95 -44.95 -17.69
N GLY A 122 34.87 -44.17 -17.66
CA GLY A 122 34.03 -43.82 -18.80
C GLY A 122 34.12 -42.32 -19.14
N THR A 123 33.49 -41.95 -20.26
CA THR A 123 33.44 -40.56 -20.78
C THR A 123 32.06 -40.15 -21.29
N THR A 124 31.03 -40.97 -21.02
CA THR A 124 29.63 -40.67 -21.36
C THR A 124 29.13 -39.44 -20.59
N ALA A 125 28.53 -38.46 -21.28
CA ALA A 125 28.01 -37.26 -20.63
C ALA A 125 26.53 -37.44 -20.25
N MET A 126 26.18 -37.17 -19.00
CA MET A 126 24.84 -37.36 -18.46
C MET A 126 24.10 -36.02 -18.27
N SER A 127 22.83 -36.08 -17.88
CA SER A 127 22.03 -34.89 -17.56
C SER A 127 22.03 -34.63 -16.06
N GLY A 128 22.30 -33.40 -15.66
CA GLY A 128 22.17 -32.98 -14.26
C GLY A 128 20.72 -32.86 -13.79
N THR A 129 19.71 -33.10 -14.63
CA THR A 129 18.30 -32.87 -14.28
C THR A 129 17.34 -33.97 -14.72
N SER A 130 17.41 -34.46 -15.97
CA SER A 130 16.49 -35.50 -16.47
C SER A 130 17.15 -36.42 -17.51
N GLY A 131 17.20 -37.71 -17.21
CA GLY A 131 17.91 -38.70 -17.99
C GLY A 131 17.65 -40.12 -17.50
N LYS A 132 18.28 -41.09 -18.16
CA LYS A 132 18.12 -42.52 -17.86
C LYS A 132 19.42 -43.30 -18.00
N VAL A 133 19.66 -44.19 -17.06
CA VAL A 133 20.82 -45.08 -17.00
C VAL A 133 20.34 -46.52 -16.92
N ALA A 134 20.93 -47.42 -17.69
CA ALA A 134 20.63 -48.85 -17.68
C ALA A 134 21.92 -49.67 -17.51
N LEU A 135 21.85 -50.71 -16.68
CA LEU A 135 22.88 -51.73 -16.53
C LEU A 135 22.56 -52.90 -17.48
N VAL A 136 23.53 -53.31 -18.30
CA VAL A 136 23.29 -54.25 -19.41
C VAL A 136 24.36 -55.34 -19.43
N THR A 137 23.96 -56.60 -19.55
CA THR A 137 24.86 -57.78 -19.54
C THR A 137 25.63 -57.98 -20.86
N SER A 138 25.72 -56.96 -21.70
CA SER A 138 26.48 -56.94 -22.96
C SER A 138 27.04 -55.54 -23.25
N THR A 139 27.94 -55.42 -24.23
CA THR A 139 28.45 -54.14 -24.75
C THR A 139 27.70 -53.62 -25.99
N ALA A 140 26.63 -54.30 -26.41
CA ALA A 140 25.80 -53.82 -27.52
C ALA A 140 24.93 -52.64 -27.07
N ALA A 141 24.92 -51.56 -27.85
CA ALA A 141 24.11 -50.38 -27.54
C ALA A 141 22.61 -50.72 -27.58
N LEU A 142 21.89 -50.36 -26.52
CA LEU A 142 20.43 -50.39 -26.50
C LEU A 142 19.86 -49.44 -27.56
N SER A 143 18.64 -49.71 -28.03
CA SER A 143 17.97 -48.90 -29.05
C SER A 143 16.50 -48.67 -28.72
N GLY A 144 16.00 -47.50 -29.11
CA GLY A 144 14.65 -47.05 -28.81
C GLY A 144 14.52 -46.41 -27.42
N SER A 145 13.38 -45.77 -27.19
CA SER A 145 13.02 -45.14 -25.92
C SER A 145 12.55 -46.15 -24.86
N THR A 146 12.20 -47.37 -25.26
CA THR A 146 11.77 -48.47 -24.37
C THR A 146 12.58 -49.74 -24.70
N PRO A 147 13.88 -49.79 -24.37
CA PRO A 147 14.70 -50.97 -24.62
C PRO A 147 14.29 -52.15 -23.72
N VAL A 148 14.72 -53.34 -24.13
CA VAL A 148 14.54 -54.62 -23.40
C VAL A 148 15.88 -55.33 -23.26
N GLY A 149 16.00 -56.23 -22.27
CA GLY A 149 17.25 -56.97 -22.02
C GLY A 149 18.31 -56.24 -21.18
N LEU A 150 17.88 -55.25 -20.38
CA LEU A 150 18.66 -54.67 -19.28
C LEU A 150 18.51 -55.49 -18.00
N LEU A 151 19.37 -55.23 -17.01
CA LEU A 151 19.39 -55.89 -15.69
C LEU A 151 18.79 -55.01 -14.58
N ASP A 152 19.02 -53.69 -14.64
CA ASP A 152 18.48 -52.66 -13.75
C ASP A 152 18.49 -51.31 -14.52
N MET A 153 17.55 -50.41 -14.23
CA MET A 153 17.42 -49.11 -14.87
C MET A 153 16.97 -48.01 -13.90
N VAL A 154 17.65 -46.86 -13.96
CA VAL A 154 17.32 -45.66 -13.17
C VAL A 154 16.93 -44.52 -14.11
N SER A 155 15.67 -44.08 -14.00
CA SER A 155 15.11 -42.93 -14.71
C SER A 155 14.72 -41.82 -13.74
N TYR A 156 15.21 -40.60 -14.00
CA TYR A 156 15.04 -39.43 -13.12
C TYR A 156 14.49 -38.22 -13.88
N GLY A 157 13.69 -37.41 -13.19
CA GLY A 157 13.01 -36.25 -13.76
C GLY A 157 11.98 -36.65 -14.82
N SER A 158 12.02 -36.02 -16.00
CA SER A 158 11.05 -36.25 -17.08
C SER A 158 11.35 -37.44 -18.01
N ALA A 159 12.16 -38.39 -17.55
CA ALA A 159 12.64 -39.50 -18.37
C ALA A 159 11.57 -40.55 -18.71
N THR A 160 11.66 -41.08 -19.93
CA THR A 160 10.94 -42.27 -20.42
C THR A 160 11.95 -43.18 -21.11
N PRO A 161 12.03 -44.48 -20.77
CA PRO A 161 11.07 -45.31 -20.08
C PRO A 161 11.24 -45.20 -18.56
N ILE A 162 10.52 -46.04 -17.82
CA ILE A 162 10.45 -45.99 -16.36
C ILE A 162 10.52 -47.43 -15.83
N GLU A 163 11.33 -47.65 -14.81
CA GLU A 163 11.26 -48.85 -13.98
C GLU A 163 10.35 -48.49 -12.80
N GLY A 164 9.11 -49.00 -12.85
CA GLY A 164 7.99 -48.53 -12.03
C GLY A 164 7.61 -47.08 -12.36
N THR A 165 7.94 -46.15 -11.46
CA THR A 165 7.70 -44.70 -11.57
C THR A 165 9.06 -43.98 -11.52
N PRO A 166 9.34 -42.96 -12.35
CA PRO A 166 10.63 -42.29 -12.35
C PRO A 166 10.81 -41.48 -11.08
N MET A 167 12.04 -41.43 -10.57
CA MET A 167 12.35 -40.64 -9.38
C MET A 167 12.34 -39.12 -9.70
N PRO A 168 12.26 -38.23 -8.68
CA PRO A 168 12.21 -36.78 -8.90
C PRO A 168 13.41 -36.21 -9.69
N VAL A 169 13.24 -34.99 -10.17
CA VAL A 169 14.26 -34.23 -10.92
C VAL A 169 15.53 -34.01 -10.09
N LEU A 170 16.70 -34.15 -10.72
CA LEU A 170 18.01 -33.90 -10.10
C LEU A 170 18.48 -32.45 -10.35
N SER A 171 19.62 -32.09 -9.78
CA SER A 171 20.33 -30.84 -10.03
C SER A 171 21.85 -31.06 -10.11
N ASN A 172 22.60 -30.00 -10.44
CA ASN A 172 24.07 -30.04 -10.39
C ASN A 172 24.65 -30.35 -8.98
N THR A 173 23.85 -30.25 -7.93
CA THR A 173 24.26 -30.52 -6.54
C THR A 173 23.67 -31.83 -5.98
N THR A 174 22.82 -32.54 -6.72
CA THR A 174 22.12 -33.74 -6.21
C THR A 174 22.25 -34.97 -7.12
N ALA A 175 22.20 -36.14 -6.49
CA ALA A 175 22.27 -37.45 -7.10
C ALA A 175 21.03 -38.29 -6.75
N ALA A 176 20.78 -39.30 -7.56
CA ALA A 176 19.92 -40.42 -7.24
C ALA A 176 20.64 -41.33 -6.23
N LEU A 177 20.07 -41.55 -5.04
CA LEU A 177 20.60 -42.45 -4.02
C LEU A 177 19.65 -43.64 -3.81
N ARG A 178 20.05 -44.87 -4.16
CA ARG A 178 19.23 -46.07 -3.90
C ARG A 178 19.22 -46.35 -2.39
N THR A 179 18.04 -46.63 -1.86
CA THR A 179 17.75 -46.79 -0.43
C THR A 179 18.32 -48.10 0.14
N ASP A 180 18.35 -48.20 1.49
CA ASP A 180 19.05 -49.25 2.23
C ASP A 180 20.51 -49.43 1.79
N ALA A 181 21.21 -48.29 1.70
CA ALA A 181 22.57 -48.15 1.15
C ALA A 181 22.76 -48.68 -0.29
N GLY A 182 21.70 -49.06 -0.99
CA GLY A 182 21.69 -49.67 -2.32
C GLY A 182 21.06 -51.07 -2.36
N CYS A 183 20.79 -51.70 -1.21
CA CYS A 183 20.23 -53.05 -1.17
C CYS A 183 18.76 -53.12 -1.64
N THR A 184 17.98 -52.05 -1.47
CA THR A 184 16.54 -52.03 -1.79
C THR A 184 16.31 -51.88 -3.30
N ASP A 185 15.67 -52.89 -3.88
CA ASP A 185 15.22 -52.89 -5.26
C ASP A 185 13.84 -53.54 -5.38
N THR A 186 12.83 -52.70 -5.61
CA THR A 186 11.43 -53.08 -5.83
C THR A 186 11.01 -52.95 -7.30
N ASN A 187 11.97 -52.68 -8.19
CA ASN A 187 11.77 -52.31 -9.59
C ASN A 187 10.86 -51.07 -9.73
N ASN A 188 11.05 -50.07 -8.86
CA ASN A 188 10.30 -48.83 -8.88
C ASN A 188 11.16 -47.64 -8.42
N ASN A 189 11.73 -46.88 -9.36
CA ASN A 189 12.72 -45.85 -9.04
C ASN A 189 12.23 -44.81 -8.01
N ALA A 190 10.96 -44.42 -8.04
CA ALA A 190 10.38 -43.46 -7.09
C ALA A 190 10.14 -44.01 -5.67
N ALA A 191 10.19 -45.33 -5.49
CA ALA A 191 10.18 -45.99 -4.18
C ALA A 191 11.61 -46.35 -3.73
N ASP A 192 12.45 -46.77 -4.67
CA ASP A 192 13.79 -47.28 -4.41
C ASP A 192 14.84 -46.17 -4.22
N PHE A 193 14.65 -44.96 -4.79
CA PHE A 193 15.62 -43.87 -4.76
C PHE A 193 15.12 -42.60 -4.08
N VAL A 194 16.04 -41.92 -3.38
CA VAL A 194 15.85 -40.54 -2.88
C VAL A 194 16.79 -39.56 -3.58
N VAL A 195 16.40 -38.29 -3.63
CA VAL A 195 17.30 -37.20 -4.04
C VAL A 195 18.15 -36.78 -2.84
N GLY A 196 19.47 -36.76 -2.99
CA GLY A 196 20.39 -36.29 -1.96
C GLY A 196 21.71 -35.80 -2.55
N SER A 197 22.66 -35.36 -1.71
CA SER A 197 24.00 -34.97 -2.18
C SER A 197 24.75 -36.18 -2.76
N PRO A 198 25.54 -36.02 -3.84
CA PRO A 198 26.39 -37.09 -4.36
C PRO A 198 27.36 -37.60 -3.27
N SER A 199 27.43 -38.92 -3.11
CA SER A 199 28.25 -39.59 -2.08
C SER A 199 28.84 -40.89 -2.65
N PRO A 200 29.80 -40.79 -3.59
CA PRO A 200 30.23 -41.93 -4.40
C PRO A 200 31.12 -42.91 -3.63
N ARG A 201 30.85 -44.21 -3.81
CA ARG A 201 31.54 -45.35 -3.19
C ARG A 201 32.17 -46.25 -4.25
N ASN A 202 33.44 -46.57 -4.09
CA ASN A 202 34.20 -47.44 -4.99
C ASN A 202 34.49 -48.82 -4.35
N SER A 203 35.23 -49.69 -5.03
CA SER A 203 35.52 -51.06 -4.59
C SER A 203 36.34 -51.19 -3.29
N ALA A 204 36.93 -50.09 -2.81
CA ALA A 204 37.62 -50.00 -1.52
C ALA A 204 36.71 -49.59 -0.35
N SER A 205 35.42 -49.33 -0.62
CA SER A 205 34.42 -49.02 0.40
C SER A 205 34.05 -50.27 1.23
N PRO A 206 33.60 -50.13 2.49
CA PRO A 206 33.12 -51.25 3.29
C PRO A 206 31.99 -52.02 2.60
N LEU A 207 32.01 -53.35 2.69
CA LEU A 207 30.98 -54.22 2.12
C LEU A 207 29.66 -54.10 2.89
N VAL A 208 28.53 -53.95 2.18
CA VAL A 208 27.19 -53.92 2.78
C VAL A 208 26.54 -55.31 2.81
N SER A 209 25.90 -55.68 3.92
CA SER A 209 25.27 -57.01 4.08
C SER A 209 23.78 -56.97 3.73
N CYS A 210 23.44 -57.06 2.44
CA CYS A 210 22.06 -57.17 1.95
C CYS A 210 21.43 -58.54 2.29
N GLY A 211 21.22 -58.87 3.58
CA GLY A 211 20.89 -60.25 3.95
C GLY A 211 20.60 -60.61 5.41
N SER A 212 20.00 -59.74 6.22
CA SER A 212 19.34 -60.21 7.47
C SER A 212 18.24 -59.28 7.96
N THR A 213 17.03 -59.80 8.17
CA THR A 213 15.87 -59.08 8.70
C THR A 213 15.90 -58.91 10.22
N SER A 214 16.94 -58.25 10.72
CA SER A 214 16.85 -57.50 11.96
C SER A 214 16.70 -56.03 11.60
N THR A 215 15.50 -55.46 11.75
CA THR A 215 15.35 -54.01 11.85
C THR A 215 16.01 -53.56 13.16
N PRO A 216 17.05 -52.69 13.14
CA PRO A 216 17.06 -51.61 14.10
C PRO A 216 15.78 -50.79 13.87
N PRO A 217 15.23 -50.06 14.87
CA PRO A 217 14.39 -48.93 14.51
C PRO A 217 15.21 -48.04 13.56
N PRO A 218 14.63 -47.50 12.48
CA PRO A 218 15.37 -46.60 11.63
C PRO A 218 15.92 -45.47 12.52
N VAL A 219 17.24 -45.35 12.56
CA VAL A 219 17.86 -44.05 12.87
C VAL A 219 17.60 -43.18 11.65
N THR A 220 16.34 -42.74 11.55
CA THR A 220 16.02 -41.46 10.93
C THR A 220 17.08 -40.47 11.44
N PRO A 221 17.74 -39.70 10.57
CA PRO A 221 18.54 -38.59 11.03
C PRO A 221 17.62 -37.71 11.88
N VAL A 222 17.75 -37.79 13.20
CA VAL A 222 16.87 -37.09 14.13
C VAL A 222 17.13 -35.63 13.88
N ALA A 223 16.19 -34.98 13.21
CA ALA A 223 16.27 -33.59 12.81
C ALA A 223 16.76 -32.79 14.02
N PRO A 224 17.91 -32.09 13.94
CA PRO A 224 18.61 -31.58 15.11
C PRO A 224 17.65 -30.78 15.98
N SER A 225 17.63 -31.11 17.27
CA SER A 225 16.79 -30.42 18.24
C SER A 225 17.40 -29.04 18.50
N LEU A 226 16.80 -28.01 17.93
CA LEU A 226 17.23 -26.62 18.04
C LEU A 226 16.17 -25.82 18.76
N GLU A 227 16.59 -25.00 19.72
CA GLU A 227 15.76 -23.96 20.30
C GLU A 227 15.46 -22.90 19.24
N ILE A 228 14.30 -22.23 19.34
CA ILE A 228 13.86 -21.24 18.34
C ILE A 228 14.89 -20.10 18.11
N PRO A 229 15.54 -19.52 19.15
CA PRO A 229 16.63 -18.55 18.96
C PRO A 229 17.82 -19.06 18.14
N ALA A 230 18.11 -20.37 18.14
CA ALA A 230 19.15 -20.94 17.30
C ALA A 230 18.68 -21.10 15.84
N ILE A 231 17.39 -21.33 15.61
CA ILE A 231 16.81 -21.37 14.26
C ILE A 231 16.79 -19.97 13.65
N GLN A 232 16.39 -18.94 14.42
CA GLN A 232 16.44 -17.54 13.99
C GLN A 232 17.88 -17.04 13.82
N GLY A 233 18.68 -17.12 14.88
CA GLY A 233 20.00 -16.50 14.95
C GLY A 233 19.94 -15.00 15.27
N MET A 234 21.01 -14.27 14.91
CA MET A 234 21.22 -12.85 15.21
C MET A 234 21.27 -11.97 13.95
N GLY A 235 20.65 -12.41 12.84
CA GLY A 235 20.68 -11.70 11.56
C GLY A 235 19.54 -12.16 10.65
N ALA A 236 19.25 -11.36 9.62
CA ALA A 236 18.02 -11.43 8.81
C ALA A 236 17.89 -12.62 7.83
N THR A 237 18.60 -13.72 8.10
CA THR A 237 18.46 -15.01 7.41
C THR A 237 18.98 -16.11 8.32
N SER A 238 18.26 -17.23 8.44
CA SER A 238 18.69 -18.35 9.25
C SER A 238 19.97 -19.03 8.72
N ALA A 239 20.85 -19.47 9.62
CA ALA A 239 21.98 -20.35 9.28
C ALA A 239 21.54 -21.79 8.89
N TYR A 240 20.26 -22.12 9.10
CA TYR A 240 19.70 -23.47 8.94
C TYR A 240 18.78 -23.62 7.72
N VAL A 241 18.68 -22.62 6.84
CA VAL A 241 17.83 -22.65 5.63
C VAL A 241 18.03 -23.93 4.81
N GLY A 242 16.93 -24.60 4.46
CA GLY A 242 16.91 -25.87 3.74
C GLY A 242 17.13 -27.11 4.61
N GLN A 243 17.51 -26.96 5.88
CA GLN A 243 17.66 -28.08 6.81
C GLN A 243 16.31 -28.42 7.46
N VAL A 244 16.09 -29.72 7.70
CA VAL A 244 14.98 -30.20 8.53
C VAL A 244 15.45 -30.18 9.99
N VAL A 245 14.72 -29.48 10.85
CA VAL A 245 15.04 -29.30 12.28
C VAL A 245 13.88 -29.79 13.14
N ARG A 246 14.15 -30.10 14.41
CA ARG A 246 13.11 -30.32 15.42
C ARG A 246 13.16 -29.20 16.44
N THR A 247 12.01 -28.67 16.83
CA THR A 247 11.93 -27.57 17.80
C THR A 247 10.69 -27.69 18.69
N SER A 248 10.61 -26.85 19.72
CA SER A 248 9.50 -26.79 20.67
C SER A 248 9.17 -25.34 21.04
N GLY A 249 7.91 -25.07 21.35
CA GLY A 249 7.45 -23.76 21.78
C GLY A 249 5.97 -23.70 22.08
N VAL A 250 5.53 -22.56 22.61
CA VAL A 250 4.12 -22.25 22.85
C VAL A 250 3.51 -21.68 21.57
N VAL A 251 2.36 -22.20 21.15
CA VAL A 251 1.58 -21.63 20.05
C VAL A 251 0.97 -20.30 20.52
N THR A 252 1.42 -19.19 19.97
CA THR A 252 1.06 -17.83 20.44
C THR A 252 -0.12 -17.23 19.66
N ARG A 253 -0.26 -17.55 18.36
CA ARG A 253 -1.37 -17.13 17.50
C ARG A 253 -1.57 -18.10 16.33
N LEU A 254 -2.82 -18.30 15.91
CA LEU A 254 -3.17 -18.98 14.66
C LEU A 254 -3.46 -17.97 13.55
N THR A 255 -3.16 -18.32 12.30
CA THR A 255 -3.61 -17.60 11.09
C THR A 255 -4.49 -18.52 10.23
N ASN A 256 -4.89 -18.07 9.04
CA ASN A 256 -5.64 -18.91 8.09
C ASN A 256 -4.77 -19.90 7.28
N ASN A 257 -3.44 -19.90 7.43
CA ASN A 257 -2.50 -20.74 6.68
C ASN A 257 -1.25 -21.19 7.47
N GLY A 258 -1.24 -20.99 8.79
CA GLY A 258 -0.11 -21.27 9.67
C GLY A 258 -0.37 -20.84 11.12
N PHE A 259 0.68 -20.83 11.93
CA PHE A 259 0.65 -20.34 13.31
C PHE A 259 2.01 -19.82 13.74
N TYR A 260 2.02 -18.92 14.72
CA TYR A 260 3.23 -18.45 15.37
C TYR A 260 3.55 -19.31 16.59
N LEU A 261 4.84 -19.56 16.78
CA LEU A 261 5.43 -20.38 17.83
C LEU A 261 6.51 -19.56 18.53
N GLN A 262 6.56 -19.57 19.86
CA GLN A 262 7.61 -18.87 20.62
C GLN A 262 8.16 -19.75 21.73
N ALA A 263 9.45 -19.65 22.01
CA ALA A 263 10.10 -20.40 23.09
C ALA A 263 9.41 -20.11 24.45
N LEU A 264 9.19 -21.15 25.26
CA LEU A 264 8.60 -20.99 26.59
C LEU A 264 9.57 -20.29 27.56
N GLN A 265 10.86 -20.50 27.35
CA GLN A 265 11.99 -19.84 28.00
C GLN A 265 12.97 -19.49 26.88
N GLY A 266 13.20 -18.19 26.66
CA GLY A 266 14.12 -17.70 25.64
C GLY A 266 15.59 -17.91 26.01
N ASP A 267 16.49 -17.62 25.06
CA ASP A 267 17.95 -17.69 25.32
C ASP A 267 18.46 -16.56 26.23
N GLY A 268 17.66 -15.50 26.40
CA GLY A 268 17.96 -14.32 27.20
C GLY A 268 18.83 -13.27 26.51
N LEU A 269 19.07 -13.39 25.20
CA LEU A 269 19.87 -12.47 24.40
C LEU A 269 18.96 -11.50 23.65
N GLU A 270 19.13 -10.19 23.89
CA GLU A 270 18.35 -9.13 23.21
C GLU A 270 18.62 -9.05 21.68
N ALA A 271 19.48 -9.90 21.12
CA ALA A 271 19.93 -9.86 19.73
C ALA A 271 19.40 -11.02 18.86
N SER A 272 18.75 -12.01 19.47
CA SER A 272 18.09 -13.15 18.80
C SER A 272 16.59 -13.11 19.07
N SER A 273 15.80 -13.71 18.19
CA SER A 273 14.34 -13.83 18.38
C SER A 273 13.95 -15.18 18.98
N ASP A 274 13.12 -15.16 20.03
CA ASP A 274 12.47 -16.35 20.59
C ASP A 274 11.30 -16.88 19.74
N GLY A 275 10.89 -16.14 18.71
CA GLY A 275 9.69 -16.37 17.92
C GLY A 275 9.95 -16.90 16.52
N LEU A 276 8.97 -17.60 15.95
CA LEU A 276 9.05 -18.23 14.63
C LEU A 276 7.67 -18.46 14.02
N TYR A 277 7.54 -18.34 12.71
CA TYR A 277 6.31 -18.72 12.00
C TYR A 277 6.35 -20.17 11.51
N VAL A 278 5.21 -20.87 11.56
CA VAL A 278 5.06 -22.23 11.04
C VAL A 278 3.95 -22.22 9.98
N PHE A 279 4.35 -22.40 8.72
CA PHE A 279 3.45 -22.39 7.57
C PHE A 279 2.88 -23.78 7.29
N THR A 280 1.56 -23.92 7.40
CA THR A 280 0.81 -25.16 7.16
C THR A 280 0.06 -25.16 5.81
N ASN A 281 0.05 -24.05 5.08
CA ASN A 281 -0.71 -23.79 3.84
C ASN A 281 -2.25 -23.83 3.99
N THR A 282 -2.77 -24.60 4.94
CA THR A 282 -4.17 -24.63 5.40
C THR A 282 -4.27 -24.14 6.85
N ALA A 283 -5.49 -23.96 7.37
CA ALA A 283 -5.68 -23.66 8.79
C ALA A 283 -5.15 -24.80 9.68
N PRO A 284 -4.35 -24.51 10.72
CA PRO A 284 -3.65 -25.53 11.49
C PRO A 284 -4.55 -26.26 12.51
N GLY A 285 -4.15 -27.48 12.89
CA GLY A 285 -4.85 -28.31 13.89
C GLY A 285 -4.44 -28.08 15.35
N VAL A 286 -3.61 -27.08 15.64
CA VAL A 286 -3.16 -26.73 17.01
C VAL A 286 -3.99 -25.60 17.60
N SER A 287 -3.85 -25.35 18.91
CA SER A 287 -4.56 -24.29 19.64
C SER A 287 -3.59 -23.38 20.39
N VAL A 288 -3.95 -22.09 20.52
CA VAL A 288 -3.17 -21.11 21.28
C VAL A 288 -2.99 -21.57 22.73
N GLY A 289 -1.79 -21.41 23.27
CA GLY A 289 -1.42 -21.84 24.62
C GLY A 289 -1.14 -23.35 24.75
N GLN A 290 -1.06 -24.10 23.64
CA GLN A 290 -0.42 -25.41 23.62
C GLN A 290 1.10 -25.24 23.58
N LEU A 291 1.81 -25.97 24.43
CA LEU A 291 3.24 -26.27 24.25
C LEU A 291 3.32 -27.47 23.31
N ILE A 292 4.01 -27.31 22.19
CA ILE A 292 4.18 -28.36 21.17
C ILE A 292 5.66 -28.61 20.88
N ALA A 293 5.97 -29.79 20.36
CA ALA A 293 7.20 -30.06 19.64
C ALA A 293 6.87 -30.54 18.23
N LEU A 294 7.61 -30.08 17.22
CA LEU A 294 7.41 -30.43 15.81
C LEU A 294 8.74 -30.57 15.06
N THR A 295 8.68 -31.29 13.94
CA THR A 295 9.72 -31.35 12.92
C THR A 295 9.32 -30.42 11.76
N GLY A 296 10.26 -29.73 11.11
CA GLY A 296 9.95 -28.89 9.93
C GLY A 296 11.20 -28.41 9.18
N THR A 297 11.02 -27.97 7.94
CA THR A 297 12.13 -27.44 7.11
C THR A 297 12.24 -25.93 7.29
N VAL A 298 13.40 -25.44 7.72
CA VAL A 298 13.68 -24.00 7.85
C VAL A 298 13.74 -23.37 6.46
N ALA A 299 13.02 -22.26 6.26
CA ALA A 299 12.98 -21.54 5.00
C ALA A 299 12.80 -20.03 5.21
N GLU A 300 13.39 -19.26 4.31
CA GLU A 300 13.16 -17.82 4.17
C GLU A 300 11.88 -17.58 3.35
N PHE A 301 10.93 -16.78 3.87
CA PHE A 301 9.78 -16.32 3.11
C PHE A 301 9.98 -14.89 2.60
N ALA A 302 10.24 -14.74 1.29
CA ALA A 302 10.47 -13.43 0.68
C ALA A 302 9.15 -12.64 0.48
N GLY A 303 9.10 -11.42 0.99
CA GLY A 303 7.97 -10.50 0.80
C GLY A 303 8.33 -9.07 1.21
N GLY A 304 7.84 -8.07 0.47
CA GLY A 304 8.10 -6.67 0.81
C GLY A 304 9.54 -6.18 0.58
N GLY A 305 10.42 -7.01 0.02
CA GLY A 305 11.83 -6.69 -0.19
C GLY A 305 12.78 -7.21 0.90
N SER A 306 12.27 -7.88 1.93
CA SER A 306 13.05 -8.69 2.88
C SER A 306 12.59 -10.15 2.86
N THR A 307 13.17 -10.98 3.72
CA THR A 307 12.65 -12.30 4.10
C THR A 307 12.18 -12.30 5.56
N VAL A 308 11.48 -13.37 5.96
CA VAL A 308 11.25 -13.77 7.35
C VAL A 308 11.58 -15.25 7.54
N THR A 309 12.05 -15.65 8.72
CA THR A 309 12.34 -17.06 9.01
C THR A 309 11.05 -17.82 9.32
N GLN A 310 10.86 -18.98 8.70
CA GLN A 310 9.73 -19.86 8.99
C GLN A 310 10.07 -21.35 8.92
N LEU A 311 9.25 -22.18 9.57
CA LEU A 311 9.19 -23.61 9.29
C LEU A 311 8.13 -23.90 8.22
N THR A 312 8.50 -24.75 7.27
CA THR A 312 7.64 -25.27 6.20
C THR A 312 7.55 -26.79 6.31
N SER A 313 6.54 -27.39 5.65
CA SER A 313 6.29 -28.83 5.68
C SER A 313 6.26 -29.45 7.11
N PRO A 314 5.54 -28.87 8.08
CA PRO A 314 5.59 -29.30 9.47
C PRO A 314 5.04 -30.72 9.66
N ALA A 315 5.79 -31.53 10.40
CA ALA A 315 5.53 -32.94 10.71
C ALA A 315 5.74 -33.22 12.21
N ASP A 316 5.41 -34.44 12.65
CA ASP A 316 5.65 -34.93 14.02
C ASP A 316 5.18 -33.98 15.14
N ILE A 317 4.05 -33.29 14.91
CA ILE A 317 3.48 -32.31 15.83
C ILE A 317 2.91 -33.04 17.04
N VAL A 318 3.61 -32.93 18.17
CA VAL A 318 3.24 -33.52 19.46
C VAL A 318 2.86 -32.41 20.43
N VAL A 319 1.63 -32.40 20.92
CA VAL A 319 1.21 -31.53 22.02
C VAL A 319 1.77 -32.07 23.33
N GLN A 320 2.66 -31.32 23.97
CA GLN A 320 3.30 -31.66 25.23
C GLN A 320 2.51 -31.14 26.44
N GLY A 321 1.64 -30.15 26.25
CA GLY A 321 0.66 -29.70 27.23
C GLY A 321 -0.11 -28.46 26.76
N SER A 322 -0.97 -27.93 27.63
CA SER A 322 -1.83 -26.78 27.34
C SER A 322 -1.98 -25.85 28.55
N GLY A 323 -2.44 -24.61 28.31
CA GLY A 323 -2.55 -23.57 29.34
C GLY A 323 -1.26 -22.77 29.54
N TYR A 324 -0.29 -22.91 28.63
CA TYR A 324 0.92 -22.10 28.63
C TYR A 324 0.66 -20.71 28.05
N SER A 325 1.44 -19.72 28.50
CA SER A 325 1.43 -18.36 27.97
C SER A 325 2.85 -17.79 28.02
N VAL A 326 3.24 -17.03 27.00
CA VAL A 326 4.48 -16.25 27.00
C VAL A 326 4.19 -14.84 27.50
N THR A 327 5.08 -14.28 28.32
CA THR A 327 4.98 -12.88 28.78
C THR A 327 5.35 -11.93 27.63
N PRO A 328 4.48 -10.99 27.23
CA PRO A 328 4.79 -10.06 26.14
C PRO A 328 5.99 -9.15 26.45
N THR A 329 6.98 -9.09 25.56
CA THR A 329 8.13 -8.19 25.72
C THR A 329 7.72 -6.74 25.46
N PRO A 330 7.87 -5.80 26.42
CA PRO A 330 7.49 -4.41 26.22
C PRO A 330 8.55 -3.69 25.36
N ILE A 331 8.11 -3.06 24.27
CA ILE A 331 8.99 -2.28 23.37
C ILE A 331 8.42 -0.88 23.12
N THR A 332 9.30 0.10 22.94
CA THR A 332 8.95 1.49 22.63
C THR A 332 9.63 1.88 21.32
N LEU A 333 8.88 2.42 20.37
CA LEU A 333 9.41 2.94 19.12
C LEU A 333 9.97 4.37 19.34
N PRO A 334 11.16 4.73 18.77
CA PRO A 334 12.01 3.89 17.94
C PRO A 334 12.81 2.84 18.72
N VAL A 335 12.91 1.63 18.17
CA VAL A 335 13.60 0.50 18.80
C VAL A 335 15.07 0.49 18.38
N SER A 336 15.99 0.59 19.35
CA SER A 336 17.42 0.40 19.13
C SER A 336 17.70 -0.99 18.53
N GLY A 337 18.59 -1.10 17.55
CA GLY A 337 18.86 -2.35 16.84
C GLY A 337 17.77 -2.81 15.85
N GLY A 338 16.65 -2.09 15.74
CA GLY A 338 15.54 -2.47 14.87
C GLY A 338 14.61 -3.54 15.45
N LEU A 339 13.61 -3.94 14.66
CA LEU A 339 12.55 -4.87 15.07
C LEU A 339 12.84 -6.34 14.76
N GLU A 340 13.89 -6.64 13.98
CA GLU A 340 14.26 -7.99 13.54
C GLU A 340 14.38 -9.00 14.68
N ARG A 341 15.05 -8.60 15.77
CA ARG A 341 15.25 -9.39 17.00
C ARG A 341 13.96 -9.72 17.77
N TYR A 342 12.79 -9.35 17.23
CA TYR A 342 11.48 -9.70 17.75
C TYR A 342 10.60 -10.48 16.75
N GLU A 343 11.11 -10.87 15.58
CA GLU A 343 10.32 -11.59 14.56
C GLU A 343 9.60 -12.82 15.12
N GLY A 344 8.27 -12.88 14.99
CA GLY A 344 7.44 -13.96 15.53
C GLY A 344 7.22 -13.91 17.05
N MET A 345 7.89 -13.03 17.80
CA MET A 345 7.71 -12.88 19.25
C MET A 345 6.45 -12.09 19.59
N VAL A 346 5.80 -12.47 20.69
CA VAL A 346 4.78 -11.66 21.35
C VAL A 346 5.43 -10.46 22.06
N VAL A 347 5.08 -9.27 21.61
CA VAL A 347 5.51 -7.99 22.18
C VAL A 347 4.31 -7.15 22.63
N THR A 348 4.58 -6.14 23.46
CA THR A 348 3.66 -5.00 23.65
C THR A 348 4.35 -3.74 23.14
N VAL A 349 3.89 -3.20 22.01
CA VAL A 349 4.31 -1.88 21.54
C VAL A 349 3.63 -0.83 22.40
N ASN A 350 4.43 -0.03 23.12
CA ASN A 350 3.94 1.01 24.01
C ASN A 350 3.32 2.17 23.22
N GLY A 351 2.08 2.53 23.56
CA GLY A 351 1.38 3.67 22.99
C GLY A 351 1.64 5.00 23.74
N PRO A 352 1.00 6.10 23.30
CA PRO A 352 0.03 6.16 22.21
C PRO A 352 0.68 6.04 20.84
N LEU A 353 0.01 5.30 19.94
CA LEU A 353 0.37 5.16 18.53
C LEU A 353 -0.59 5.99 17.68
N THR A 354 -0.09 6.78 16.74
CA THR A 354 -0.90 7.61 15.83
C THR A 354 -1.14 6.89 14.51
N VAL A 355 -2.38 6.90 14.01
CA VAL A 355 -2.73 6.48 12.65
C VAL A 355 -2.18 7.49 11.66
N ASN A 356 -1.41 7.04 10.68
CA ASN A 356 -0.92 7.91 9.59
C ASN A 356 -1.55 7.58 8.24
N GLN A 357 -1.85 6.31 7.98
CA GLN A 357 -2.45 5.87 6.72
C GLN A 357 -3.42 4.71 6.96
N ASN A 358 -4.59 4.81 6.34
CA ASN A 358 -5.68 3.84 6.35
C ASN A 358 -6.02 3.31 4.93
N TYR A 359 -5.19 3.64 3.93
CA TYR A 359 -5.38 3.27 2.52
C TYR A 359 -5.61 1.76 2.32
N PHE A 360 -4.80 0.93 2.96
CA PHE A 360 -4.88 -0.54 2.85
C PHE A 360 -5.87 -1.19 3.83
N GLN A 361 -6.54 -0.43 4.70
CA GLN A 361 -7.41 -0.95 5.77
C GLN A 361 -8.57 -1.78 5.22
N ALA A 362 -9.34 -1.21 4.30
CA ALA A 362 -10.54 -1.85 3.75
C ALA A 362 -10.21 -3.12 2.96
N ARG A 363 -9.06 -3.10 2.28
CA ARG A 363 -8.67 -4.12 1.31
C ARG A 363 -7.81 -5.23 1.91
N TYR A 364 -6.93 -4.93 2.86
CA TYR A 364 -5.94 -5.87 3.42
C TYR A 364 -5.90 -5.91 4.95
N GLY A 365 -6.72 -5.10 5.65
CA GLY A 365 -6.69 -5.01 7.12
C GLY A 365 -5.63 -4.06 7.70
N GLN A 366 -4.74 -3.51 6.87
CA GLN A 366 -3.57 -2.76 7.34
C GLN A 366 -3.85 -1.29 7.74
N LEU A 367 -3.23 -0.85 8.85
CA LEU A 367 -3.06 0.57 9.21
C LEU A 367 -1.58 0.90 9.43
N THR A 368 -1.07 1.99 8.87
CA THR A 368 0.29 2.47 9.16
C THR A 368 0.27 3.36 10.41
N LEU A 369 1.00 2.95 11.46
CA LEU A 369 1.06 3.62 12.75
C LEU A 369 2.45 4.24 13.01
N SER A 370 2.52 5.19 13.94
CA SER A 370 3.79 5.72 14.46
C SER A 370 3.74 6.05 15.95
N ALA A 371 4.89 5.93 16.63
CA ALA A 371 5.10 6.58 17.93
C ALA A 371 5.54 8.05 17.74
N GLY A 372 5.31 8.88 18.77
CA GLY A 372 5.73 10.29 18.75
C GLY A 372 4.86 11.22 17.90
N GLY A 373 3.67 10.78 17.47
CA GLY A 373 2.77 11.57 16.63
C GLY A 373 2.94 11.35 15.13
N ARG A 374 2.15 12.09 14.35
CA ARG A 374 2.03 11.97 12.89
C ARG A 374 3.39 12.08 12.17
N LEU A 375 3.57 11.35 11.08
CA LEU A 375 4.72 11.47 10.19
C LEU A 375 4.49 12.60 9.17
N GLU A 376 5.49 13.47 8.99
CA GLU A 376 5.50 14.52 7.96
C GLU A 376 6.40 14.11 6.79
N THR A 377 5.95 14.33 5.56
CA THR A 377 6.77 14.08 4.38
C THR A 377 8.01 14.97 4.40
N PRO A 378 9.26 14.45 4.34
CA PRO A 378 10.44 15.24 4.65
C PRO A 378 10.64 16.50 3.79
N THR A 379 10.28 16.44 2.51
CA THR A 379 10.33 17.58 1.57
C THR A 379 9.18 18.58 1.72
N ASN A 380 8.29 18.39 2.70
CA ASN A 380 7.32 19.39 3.16
C ASN A 380 7.95 20.34 4.20
N ARG A 381 8.84 19.82 5.06
CA ARG A 381 9.52 20.59 6.11
C ARG A 381 10.87 21.15 5.67
N HIS A 382 11.70 20.34 5.01
CA HIS A 382 13.09 20.65 4.68
C HIS A 382 13.35 20.63 3.17
N ARG A 383 14.28 21.46 2.67
CA ARG A 383 14.80 21.29 1.30
C ARG A 383 15.43 19.89 1.17
N PRO A 384 15.44 19.30 -0.04
CA PRO A 384 16.19 18.08 -0.34
C PRO A 384 17.64 18.16 0.17
N GLY A 385 18.12 17.09 0.80
CA GLY A 385 19.42 17.04 1.46
C GLY A 385 19.37 16.46 2.87
N THR A 386 20.40 16.72 3.68
CA THR A 386 20.67 16.02 4.95
C THR A 386 19.54 16.13 5.98
N GLN A 387 18.84 17.27 6.07
CA GLN A 387 17.72 17.43 7.01
C GLN A 387 16.49 16.63 6.57
N ALA A 388 16.20 16.56 5.26
CA ALA A 388 15.14 15.71 4.74
C ALA A 388 15.46 14.22 4.92
N ALA A 389 16.72 13.81 4.67
CA ALA A 389 17.18 12.45 4.91
C ALA A 389 17.11 12.06 6.40
N ALA A 390 17.46 12.97 7.33
CA ALA A 390 17.34 12.74 8.76
C ALA A 390 15.88 12.56 9.21
N LEU A 391 14.94 13.37 8.70
CA LEU A 391 13.52 13.21 8.98
C LEU A 391 12.91 11.96 8.33
N ALA A 392 13.43 11.52 7.17
CA ALA A 392 13.05 10.24 6.58
C ALA A 392 13.48 9.06 7.48
N ALA A 393 14.69 9.09 8.02
CA ALA A 393 15.21 8.07 8.94
C ALA A 393 14.47 8.07 10.30
N ASP A 394 14.18 9.25 10.86
CA ASP A 394 13.34 9.40 12.06
C ASP A 394 11.96 8.77 11.85
N ASN A 395 11.25 9.21 10.80
CA ASN A 395 9.93 8.68 10.44
C ASN A 395 9.93 7.15 10.31
N ALA A 396 10.91 6.58 9.60
CA ALA A 396 11.03 5.13 9.45
C ALA A 396 11.30 4.42 10.77
N SER A 397 12.21 4.95 11.61
CA SER A 397 12.59 4.32 12.89
C SER A 397 11.45 4.19 13.90
N ARG A 398 10.41 5.03 13.77
CA ARG A 398 9.26 5.09 14.70
C ARG A 398 7.93 4.66 14.07
N ARG A 399 7.95 4.03 12.89
CA ARG A 399 6.78 3.50 12.16
C ARG A 399 6.57 2.01 12.44
N ILE A 400 5.33 1.53 12.33
CA ILE A 400 4.98 0.10 12.30
C ILE A 400 3.61 -0.08 11.62
N VAL A 401 3.37 -1.20 10.94
CA VAL A 401 2.05 -1.52 10.37
C VAL A 401 1.22 -2.38 11.34
N LEU A 402 0.02 -1.96 11.70
CA LEU A 402 -0.95 -2.84 12.36
C LEU A 402 -1.63 -3.69 11.28
N GLU A 403 -1.60 -5.01 11.45
CA GLU A 403 -2.06 -6.01 10.47
C GLU A 403 -3.09 -6.96 11.11
N ASP A 404 -4.13 -7.41 10.38
CA ASP A 404 -5.18 -8.26 10.99
C ASP A 404 -4.76 -9.74 11.12
N GLY A 405 -3.82 -10.19 10.29
CA GLY A 405 -3.30 -11.55 10.23
C GLY A 405 -4.08 -12.48 9.28
N ASN A 406 -4.81 -11.93 8.32
CA ASN A 406 -5.66 -12.65 7.37
C ASN A 406 -5.17 -12.44 5.93
N SER A 407 -4.85 -13.52 5.21
CA SER A 407 -4.33 -13.43 3.84
C SER A 407 -5.40 -13.13 2.77
N ARG A 408 -6.58 -12.62 3.16
CA ARG A 408 -7.75 -12.41 2.29
C ARG A 408 -8.01 -10.93 2.07
N GLN A 409 -8.40 -10.57 0.85
CA GLN A 409 -8.84 -9.20 0.58
C GLN A 409 -10.30 -8.98 1.01
N ASN A 410 -10.60 -7.76 1.46
CA ASN A 410 -11.94 -7.27 1.79
C ASN A 410 -12.64 -8.09 2.90
N VAL A 411 -12.00 -8.21 4.06
CA VAL A 411 -12.51 -8.95 5.24
C VAL A 411 -13.71 -8.24 5.86
N ASN A 412 -14.80 -8.98 6.17
CA ASN A 412 -15.99 -8.44 6.83
C ASN A 412 -16.11 -8.95 8.29
N PRO A 413 -16.37 -8.07 9.28
CA PRO A 413 -16.35 -6.61 9.20
C PRO A 413 -14.92 -6.09 8.94
N THR A 414 -14.80 -4.88 8.37
CA THR A 414 -13.51 -4.23 8.12
C THR A 414 -12.69 -4.11 9.43
N PRO A 415 -11.42 -4.57 9.47
CA PRO A 415 -10.57 -4.45 10.66
C PRO A 415 -10.33 -3.00 11.12
N PHE A 416 -10.10 -2.86 12.42
CA PHE A 416 -9.59 -1.63 13.05
C PHE A 416 -10.39 -0.34 12.75
N THR A 417 -11.71 -0.44 12.59
CA THR A 417 -12.60 0.70 12.27
C THR A 417 -12.82 1.68 13.43
N GLY A 418 -12.46 1.30 14.66
CA GLY A 418 -12.60 2.15 15.85
C GLY A 418 -14.06 2.39 16.29
N PRO A 419 -14.28 3.14 17.37
CA PRO A 419 -15.61 3.32 17.99
C PRO A 419 -16.59 4.13 17.12
N THR A 420 -16.09 4.84 16.11
CA THR A 420 -16.85 5.66 15.16
C THR A 420 -17.18 4.94 13.85
N GLY A 421 -16.68 3.71 13.65
CA GLY A 421 -16.77 2.97 12.38
C GLY A 421 -15.81 3.46 11.28
N ALA A 422 -15.01 4.50 11.55
CA ALA A 422 -13.92 4.95 10.69
C ALA A 422 -12.85 5.70 11.51
N LEU A 423 -11.62 5.19 11.49
CA LEU A 423 -10.43 5.89 12.01
C LEU A 423 -9.81 6.78 10.94
N ARG A 424 -9.33 7.95 11.38
CA ARG A 424 -8.73 8.98 10.53
C ARG A 424 -7.23 9.05 10.72
N GLY A 425 -6.51 9.60 9.73
CA GLY A 425 -5.15 10.09 9.95
C GLY A 425 -5.12 11.07 11.13
N GLY A 426 -4.24 10.86 12.10
CA GLY A 426 -4.16 11.64 13.34
C GLY A 426 -5.00 11.12 14.52
N ASP A 427 -5.87 10.13 14.34
CA ASP A 427 -6.45 9.40 15.48
C ASP A 427 -5.38 8.52 16.17
N THR A 428 -5.63 8.11 17.42
CA THR A 428 -4.64 7.39 18.23
C THR A 428 -5.16 6.08 18.80
N LEU A 429 -4.24 5.17 19.05
CA LEU A 429 -4.43 3.87 19.69
C LEU A 429 -3.60 3.83 20.98
N GLY A 430 -4.04 3.04 21.95
CA GLY A 430 -3.23 2.67 23.12
C GLY A 430 -2.08 1.72 22.75
N SER A 431 -1.43 1.15 23.76
CA SER A 431 -0.44 0.08 23.53
C SER A 431 -1.09 -1.13 22.84
N VAL A 432 -0.34 -1.76 21.93
CA VAL A 432 -0.80 -2.94 21.18
C VAL A 432 0.04 -4.15 21.57
N THR A 433 -0.62 -5.17 22.12
CA THR A 433 0.00 -6.49 22.35
C THR A 433 -0.28 -7.41 21.17
N GLY A 434 0.77 -7.91 20.54
CA GLY A 434 0.73 -8.61 19.26
C GLY A 434 2.05 -9.26 18.93
N ILE A 435 2.14 -9.84 17.74
CA ILE A 435 3.35 -10.50 17.26
C ILE A 435 4.00 -9.64 16.19
N ILE A 436 5.33 -9.46 16.25
CA ILE A 436 6.09 -8.80 15.17
C ILE A 436 6.21 -9.75 13.98
N ASP A 437 6.04 -9.20 12.78
CA ASP A 437 6.12 -9.87 11.48
C ASP A 437 6.71 -8.87 10.47
N TYR A 438 7.12 -9.32 9.28
CA TYR A 438 7.55 -8.43 8.19
C TYR A 438 6.84 -8.80 6.89
N GLY A 439 6.50 -7.79 6.08
CA GLY A 439 6.02 -8.06 4.73
C GLY A 439 5.45 -6.84 4.02
N PRO A 440 4.84 -7.03 2.83
CA PRO A 440 4.33 -5.96 1.98
C PRO A 440 3.43 -4.98 2.75
N SER A 441 3.80 -3.70 2.72
CA SER A 441 3.01 -2.57 3.23
C SER A 441 2.28 -1.88 2.07
N THR A 442 1.86 -2.68 1.08
CA THR A 442 1.43 -2.23 -0.24
C THR A 442 0.61 -3.30 -0.97
N ALA A 443 -0.01 -2.95 -2.10
CA ALA A 443 -0.92 -3.83 -2.84
C ALA A 443 -0.25 -4.99 -3.61
N THR A 444 1.08 -5.03 -3.69
CA THR A 444 1.86 -6.02 -4.45
C THR A 444 2.90 -6.72 -3.55
N VAL A 445 3.05 -8.03 -3.72
CA VAL A 445 3.99 -8.85 -2.91
C VAL A 445 5.47 -8.46 -3.07
N SER A 446 5.81 -7.84 -4.20
CA SER A 446 7.14 -7.39 -4.58
C SER A 446 7.33 -5.86 -4.49
N GLY A 447 6.35 -5.13 -3.95
CA GLY A 447 6.52 -3.72 -3.61
C GLY A 447 7.17 -3.53 -2.22
N PRO A 448 7.23 -2.29 -1.70
CA PRO A 448 7.78 -2.02 -0.38
C PRO A 448 7.10 -2.80 0.76
N GLY A 449 7.91 -3.23 1.72
CA GLY A 449 7.51 -3.84 2.97
C GLY A 449 7.84 -2.99 4.18
N ASP A 450 7.29 -3.40 5.32
CA ASP A 450 7.59 -2.84 6.63
C ASP A 450 7.41 -3.90 7.71
N TYR A 451 7.93 -3.62 8.91
CA TYR A 451 7.59 -4.40 10.08
C TYR A 451 6.14 -4.15 10.49
N ARG A 452 5.53 -5.21 11.00
CA ARG A 452 4.12 -5.31 11.33
C ARG A 452 3.95 -5.69 12.79
N ILE A 453 2.78 -5.41 13.34
CA ILE A 453 2.27 -6.04 14.55
C ILE A 453 0.90 -6.66 14.30
N VAL A 454 0.80 -7.97 14.53
CA VAL A 454 -0.44 -8.74 14.40
C VAL A 454 -1.04 -8.92 15.80
N PRO A 455 -2.13 -8.22 16.17
CA PRO A 455 -2.56 -8.07 17.55
C PRO A 455 -3.20 -9.35 18.10
N LEU A 456 -2.77 -9.81 19.29
CA LEU A 456 -3.29 -11.04 19.90
C LEU A 456 -4.80 -10.95 20.15
N ASN A 457 -5.27 -9.81 20.64
CA ASN A 457 -6.69 -9.50 20.80
C ASN A 457 -7.03 -8.16 20.13
N PRO A 458 -7.44 -8.14 18.85
CA PRO A 458 -7.79 -6.89 18.16
C PRO A 458 -8.98 -6.16 18.81
N GLY A 459 -9.86 -6.87 19.51
CA GLY A 459 -11.01 -6.28 20.23
C GLY A 459 -10.65 -5.60 21.56
N ALA A 460 -9.42 -5.78 22.06
CA ALA A 460 -8.92 -5.09 23.25
C ALA A 460 -8.11 -3.81 22.93
N ILE A 461 -7.89 -3.50 21.65
CA ILE A 461 -7.19 -2.29 21.23
C ILE A 461 -8.03 -1.07 21.64
N SER A 462 -7.46 -0.22 22.48
CA SER A 462 -8.09 1.03 22.90
C SER A 462 -7.87 2.11 21.84
N TYR A 463 -8.94 2.80 21.43
CA TYR A 463 -8.91 3.85 20.42
C TYR A 463 -9.34 5.19 21.01
N THR A 464 -8.67 6.28 20.62
CA THR A 464 -9.00 7.66 20.99
C THR A 464 -9.12 8.51 19.73
N ILE A 465 -10.26 9.19 19.57
CA ILE A 465 -10.50 10.10 18.45
C ILE A 465 -9.80 11.44 18.74
N THR A 466 -8.49 11.49 18.45
CA THR A 466 -7.66 12.69 18.60
C THR A 466 -7.72 13.62 17.40
N HIS A 467 -8.23 13.19 16.25
CA HIS A 467 -8.37 14.03 15.06
C HIS A 467 -9.80 13.98 14.48
N PRO A 468 -10.82 14.48 15.23
CA PRO A 468 -12.22 14.43 14.81
C PRO A 468 -12.48 15.18 13.50
N ARG A 469 -13.50 14.73 12.74
CA ARG A 469 -13.90 15.33 11.46
C ARG A 469 -14.25 16.82 11.60
N PRO A 470 -13.67 17.73 10.79
CA PRO A 470 -14.05 19.13 10.75
C PRO A 470 -15.48 19.32 10.25
N THR A 471 -16.41 19.68 11.15
CA THR A 471 -17.84 19.83 10.84
C THR A 471 -18.18 21.08 10.04
N TYR A 472 -17.27 22.05 10.00
CA TYR A 472 -17.35 23.32 9.28
C TYR A 472 -16.11 23.54 8.40
N VAL A 473 -16.26 24.37 7.37
CA VAL A 473 -15.15 24.83 6.52
C VAL A 473 -14.31 25.84 7.30
N PRO A 474 -12.96 25.81 7.22
CA PRO A 474 -12.10 26.76 7.93
C PRO A 474 -12.44 28.22 7.61
N SER A 475 -12.50 29.07 8.62
CA SER A 475 -12.74 30.50 8.44
C SER A 475 -11.49 31.20 7.95
N VAL A 476 -11.49 31.60 6.68
CA VAL A 476 -10.37 32.28 6.01
C VAL A 476 -10.51 33.81 5.93
N GLY A 477 -11.66 34.37 6.33
CA GLY A 477 -11.98 35.79 6.16
C GLY A 477 -12.11 36.22 4.70
N GLY A 478 -12.00 37.53 4.46
CA GLY A 478 -12.08 38.16 3.14
C GLY A 478 -13.51 38.52 2.72
N ASN A 479 -13.66 39.58 1.91
CA ASN A 479 -14.92 39.89 1.23
C ASN A 479 -15.13 38.99 -0.01
N TYR A 480 -14.09 38.29 -0.46
CA TYR A 480 -14.15 37.26 -1.50
C TYR A 480 -13.47 35.97 -1.03
N LYS A 481 -14.06 34.82 -1.39
CA LYS A 481 -13.50 33.50 -1.10
C LYS A 481 -13.11 32.80 -2.41
N VAL A 482 -11.89 32.25 -2.47
CA VAL A 482 -11.44 31.38 -3.56
C VAL A 482 -11.15 30.00 -2.99
N ALA A 483 -11.36 28.95 -3.77
CA ALA A 483 -10.98 27.59 -3.39
C ALA A 483 -10.26 26.86 -4.52
N SER A 484 -9.63 25.74 -4.17
CA SER A 484 -9.03 24.81 -5.13
C SER A 484 -9.25 23.38 -4.69
N PHE A 485 -9.56 22.49 -5.62
CA PHE A 485 -9.95 21.13 -5.29
C PHE A 485 -9.60 20.15 -6.42
N ASN A 486 -8.75 19.16 -6.12
CA ASN A 486 -8.61 17.96 -6.95
C ASN A 486 -9.82 17.05 -6.66
N VAL A 487 -10.62 16.76 -7.68
CA VAL A 487 -11.88 16.00 -7.56
C VAL A 487 -11.75 14.50 -7.89
N LEU A 488 -10.53 13.94 -7.80
CA LEU A 488 -10.20 12.51 -7.92
C LEU A 488 -10.78 11.87 -9.18
N ASN A 489 -10.24 12.25 -10.34
CA ASN A 489 -10.69 11.82 -11.67
C ASN A 489 -12.23 11.89 -11.85
N TYR A 490 -12.78 13.10 -11.95
CA TYR A 490 -14.20 13.31 -12.21
C TYR A 490 -14.53 13.11 -13.71
N PHE A 491 -14.88 11.88 -14.07
CA PHE A 491 -15.22 11.44 -15.43
C PHE A 491 -16.72 11.32 -15.64
N THR A 492 -17.16 11.56 -16.89
CA THR A 492 -18.56 11.44 -17.32
C THR A 492 -18.78 10.32 -18.35
N THR A 493 -17.75 9.53 -18.61
CA THR A 493 -17.73 8.36 -19.50
C THR A 493 -17.04 7.21 -18.78
N PHE A 494 -17.63 6.01 -18.76
CA PHE A 494 -17.21 4.92 -17.88
C PHE A 494 -16.72 3.69 -18.66
N THR A 495 -15.99 2.79 -17.99
CA THR A 495 -15.40 1.58 -18.60
C THR A 495 -16.44 0.58 -19.11
N ASN A 496 -17.65 0.59 -18.55
CA ASN A 496 -18.77 -0.23 -19.01
C ASN A 496 -19.51 0.34 -20.26
N GLY A 497 -19.10 1.51 -20.77
CA GLY A 497 -19.72 2.17 -21.92
C GLY A 497 -20.99 2.98 -21.60
N GLU A 498 -21.46 2.98 -20.35
CA GLU A 498 -22.50 3.89 -19.90
C GLU A 498 -21.96 5.33 -19.86
N THR A 499 -22.86 6.30 -20.09
CA THR A 499 -22.60 7.72 -19.97
C THR A 499 -23.81 8.42 -19.38
N ILE A 500 -23.60 9.54 -18.69
CA ILE A 500 -24.69 10.37 -18.15
C ILE A 500 -25.52 10.92 -19.32
N VAL A 501 -26.82 11.15 -19.14
CA VAL A 501 -27.64 11.90 -20.13
C VAL A 501 -27.06 13.32 -20.29
N ASN A 502 -27.00 13.82 -21.53
CA ASN A 502 -26.16 14.92 -22.04
C ASN A 502 -24.68 14.57 -22.31
N GLY A 503 -24.22 13.37 -21.94
CA GLY A 503 -23.05 12.69 -22.51
C GLY A 503 -23.47 11.69 -23.60
N GLN A 504 -22.56 11.37 -24.52
CA GLN A 504 -22.84 10.49 -25.67
C GLN A 504 -22.42 9.05 -25.39
N THR A 505 -23.38 8.12 -25.45
CA THR A 505 -23.14 6.68 -25.32
C THR A 505 -22.14 6.19 -26.38
N GLY A 506 -21.14 5.41 -25.97
CA GLY A 506 -20.09 4.92 -26.87
C GLY A 506 -18.90 5.87 -27.09
N GLN A 507 -18.80 6.96 -26.33
CA GLN A 507 -17.57 7.78 -26.29
C GLN A 507 -16.43 7.12 -25.50
N THR A 508 -15.23 7.63 -25.74
CA THR A 508 -13.97 7.14 -25.19
C THR A 508 -13.37 8.14 -24.22
N CYS A 509 -12.66 7.67 -23.21
CA CYS A 509 -12.32 8.48 -22.05
C CYS A 509 -11.18 9.49 -22.27
N VAL A 510 -10.30 9.23 -23.24
CA VAL A 510 -9.35 10.20 -23.82
C VAL A 510 -9.78 10.56 -25.24
N ALA A 511 -9.85 11.86 -25.53
CA ALA A 511 -10.12 12.37 -26.88
C ALA A 511 -9.10 11.81 -27.90
N GLY A 512 -9.59 11.10 -28.91
CA GLY A 512 -8.76 10.50 -29.97
C GLY A 512 -8.17 9.11 -29.65
N GLN A 513 -8.46 8.51 -28.50
CA GLN A 513 -8.15 7.10 -28.21
C GLN A 513 -9.42 6.24 -28.18
N THR A 514 -9.27 4.91 -28.20
CA THR A 514 -10.37 3.93 -28.23
C THR A 514 -10.31 2.84 -27.14
N ALA A 515 -9.33 2.90 -26.23
CA ALA A 515 -9.10 1.86 -25.22
C ALA A 515 -9.80 2.17 -23.88
N ALA A 516 -10.41 1.16 -23.25
CA ALA A 516 -11.01 1.29 -21.91
C ALA A 516 -10.00 1.71 -20.82
N ALA A 517 -8.72 1.36 -20.98
CA ALA A 517 -7.63 1.80 -20.11
C ALA A 517 -7.35 3.33 -20.14
N SER A 518 -8.03 4.09 -21.00
CA SER A 518 -8.02 5.55 -20.99
C SER A 518 -8.97 6.16 -19.93
N CYS A 519 -9.84 5.35 -19.34
CA CYS A 519 -10.81 5.76 -18.31
C CYS A 519 -10.18 5.78 -16.91
N ARG A 520 -10.66 6.69 -16.07
CA ARG A 520 -10.27 6.87 -14.67
C ARG A 520 -11.50 7.31 -13.88
N GLY A 521 -11.43 7.29 -12.54
CA GLY A 521 -12.55 7.71 -11.69
C GLY A 521 -13.56 6.58 -11.46
N ALA A 522 -14.84 6.91 -11.54
CA ALA A 522 -15.95 5.96 -11.46
C ALA A 522 -15.96 4.96 -12.64
N SER A 523 -16.13 3.67 -12.33
CA SER A 523 -16.24 2.58 -13.31
C SER A 523 -17.65 2.45 -13.92
N ASN A 524 -18.66 3.10 -13.34
CA ASN A 524 -20.06 3.04 -13.75
C ASN A 524 -20.87 4.26 -13.26
N TYR A 525 -22.12 4.38 -13.73
CA TYR A 525 -22.99 5.50 -13.37
C TYR A 525 -23.36 5.57 -11.87
N THR A 526 -23.41 4.44 -11.16
CA THR A 526 -23.75 4.41 -9.72
C THR A 526 -22.64 5.02 -8.88
N GLU A 527 -21.40 4.66 -9.16
CA GLU A 527 -20.20 5.26 -8.56
C GLU A 527 -20.06 6.73 -8.90
N PHE A 528 -20.35 7.12 -10.15
CA PHE A 528 -20.35 8.52 -10.54
C PHE A 528 -21.35 9.36 -9.74
N LEU A 529 -22.58 8.85 -9.52
CA LEU A 529 -23.56 9.55 -8.69
C LEU A 529 -23.08 9.68 -7.23
N ARG A 530 -22.40 8.66 -6.70
CA ARG A 530 -21.77 8.68 -5.37
C ARG A 530 -20.66 9.74 -5.30
N GLN A 531 -19.76 9.77 -6.27
CA GLN A 531 -18.67 10.75 -6.40
C GLN A 531 -19.21 12.18 -6.49
N ARG A 532 -20.11 12.43 -7.45
CA ARG A 532 -20.72 13.75 -7.68
C ARG A 532 -21.48 14.26 -6.45
N THR A 533 -22.21 13.40 -5.75
CA THR A 533 -22.95 13.81 -4.54
C THR A 533 -22.02 14.34 -3.46
N LYS A 534 -20.91 13.63 -3.18
CA LYS A 534 -19.93 14.07 -2.18
C LYS A 534 -19.20 15.36 -2.58
N ILE A 535 -18.79 15.49 -3.86
CA ILE A 535 -18.12 16.71 -4.36
C ILE A 535 -19.06 17.92 -4.31
N VAL A 536 -20.33 17.76 -4.74
CA VAL A 536 -21.33 18.84 -4.69
C VAL A 536 -21.63 19.25 -3.24
N GLU A 537 -21.70 18.29 -2.32
CA GLU A 537 -21.81 18.58 -0.88
C GLU A 537 -20.61 19.40 -0.38
N ALA A 538 -19.37 19.01 -0.73
CA ALA A 538 -18.15 19.74 -0.35
C ALA A 538 -18.13 21.17 -0.94
N LEU A 539 -18.31 21.32 -2.25
CA LEU A 539 -18.34 22.62 -2.93
C LEU A 539 -19.42 23.55 -2.37
N SER A 540 -20.61 23.02 -2.06
CA SER A 540 -21.71 23.82 -1.50
C SER A 540 -21.47 24.32 -0.07
N LYS A 541 -20.65 23.61 0.70
CA LYS A 541 -20.20 24.04 2.04
C LYS A 541 -19.05 25.02 1.98
N ILE A 542 -18.13 24.82 1.04
CA ILE A 542 -17.04 25.77 0.77
C ILE A 542 -17.63 27.12 0.32
N ASP A 543 -18.65 27.11 -0.54
CA ASP A 543 -19.34 28.30 -1.04
C ASP A 543 -18.37 29.39 -1.57
N ALA A 544 -17.31 28.98 -2.27
CA ALA A 544 -16.31 29.91 -2.80
C ALA A 544 -16.87 30.68 -4.00
N ASP A 545 -16.42 31.91 -4.18
CA ASP A 545 -16.86 32.79 -5.25
C ASP A 545 -16.16 32.45 -6.58
N ALA A 546 -14.98 31.84 -6.52
CA ALA A 546 -14.36 31.07 -7.60
C ALA A 546 -13.70 29.79 -7.06
N VAL A 547 -13.73 28.70 -7.83
CA VAL A 547 -13.09 27.42 -7.52
C VAL A 547 -12.25 26.95 -8.70
N GLY A 548 -10.94 26.72 -8.47
CA GLY A 548 -10.08 26.00 -9.39
C GLY A 548 -10.21 24.49 -9.21
N LEU A 549 -10.51 23.76 -10.27
CA LEU A 549 -10.76 22.32 -10.24
C LEU A 549 -9.64 21.56 -10.96
N MET A 550 -9.12 20.51 -10.34
CA MET A 550 -8.15 19.58 -10.94
C MET A 550 -8.78 18.20 -11.10
N GLU A 551 -8.31 17.43 -12.08
CA GLU A 551 -8.81 16.09 -12.42
C GLU A 551 -10.25 16.02 -12.95
N VAL A 552 -10.74 17.12 -13.53
CA VAL A 552 -11.95 17.09 -14.37
C VAL A 552 -11.61 16.40 -15.69
N GLN A 553 -12.43 15.48 -16.19
CA GLN A 553 -12.19 14.85 -17.50
C GLN A 553 -12.05 15.89 -18.62
N ASN A 554 -11.13 15.63 -19.55
CA ASN A 554 -10.78 16.51 -20.65
C ASN A 554 -11.80 16.47 -21.81
N ASN A 555 -13.03 16.90 -21.51
CA ASN A 555 -14.14 17.01 -22.46
C ASN A 555 -14.98 18.28 -22.21
N THR A 556 -16.06 18.45 -22.99
CA THR A 556 -17.01 19.57 -22.89
C THR A 556 -18.11 19.38 -21.83
N VAL A 557 -18.23 18.20 -21.23
CA VAL A 557 -19.38 17.79 -20.40
C VAL A 557 -19.09 17.85 -18.91
N ALA A 558 -17.91 17.40 -18.47
CA ALA A 558 -17.62 17.14 -17.05
C ALA A 558 -17.70 18.40 -16.17
N ALA A 559 -17.05 19.50 -16.58
CA ALA A 559 -17.10 20.76 -15.84
C ALA A 559 -18.54 21.32 -15.72
N GLN A 560 -19.30 21.26 -16.82
CA GLN A 560 -20.67 21.76 -16.84
C GLN A 560 -21.60 20.87 -16.00
N ASN A 561 -21.47 19.54 -16.08
CA ASN A 561 -22.27 18.61 -15.29
C ASN A 561 -22.10 18.81 -13.78
N LEU A 562 -20.87 19.15 -13.33
CA LEU A 562 -20.61 19.48 -11.93
C LEU A 562 -21.22 20.83 -11.53
N ALA A 563 -21.10 21.86 -12.39
CA ALA A 563 -21.73 23.17 -12.18
C ALA A 563 -23.27 23.06 -12.14
N ASP A 564 -23.88 22.29 -13.04
CA ASP A 564 -25.33 22.04 -13.09
C ASP A 564 -25.82 21.31 -11.84
N ALA A 565 -25.08 20.31 -11.35
CA ALA A 565 -25.42 19.59 -10.13
C ALA A 565 -25.26 20.47 -8.87
N LEU A 566 -24.26 21.35 -8.84
CA LEU A 566 -24.08 22.34 -7.77
C LEU A 566 -25.22 23.39 -7.78
N ASN A 567 -25.58 23.90 -8.97
CA ASN A 567 -26.74 24.77 -9.17
C ASN A 567 -28.06 24.07 -8.75
N GLY A 568 -28.20 22.77 -9.02
CA GLY A 568 -29.34 21.97 -8.55
C GLY A 568 -29.47 21.91 -7.01
N LYS A 569 -28.37 22.11 -6.27
CA LYS A 569 -28.35 22.18 -4.80
C LYS A 569 -28.44 23.61 -4.26
N MET A 570 -27.90 24.61 -4.97
CA MET A 570 -27.68 25.97 -4.45
C MET A 570 -28.52 27.07 -5.13
N GLY A 571 -29.26 26.75 -6.19
CA GLY A 571 -29.99 27.70 -7.01
C GLY A 571 -29.52 27.71 -8.46
N ALA A 572 -30.46 27.81 -9.39
CA ALA A 572 -30.14 27.88 -10.82
C ALA A 572 -29.33 29.14 -11.14
N GLY A 573 -28.17 28.98 -11.78
CA GLY A 573 -27.28 30.08 -12.14
C GLY A 573 -26.37 30.62 -11.02
N THR A 574 -26.36 30.00 -9.83
CA THR A 574 -25.44 30.39 -8.74
C THR A 574 -23.96 30.26 -9.16
N TYR A 575 -23.61 29.25 -9.97
CA TYR A 575 -22.29 29.04 -10.56
C TYR A 575 -22.34 28.89 -12.08
N ALA A 576 -21.28 29.34 -12.75
CA ALA A 576 -20.99 29.11 -14.16
C ALA A 576 -19.56 28.57 -14.34
N VAL A 577 -19.31 27.83 -15.43
CA VAL A 577 -17.95 27.44 -15.86
C VAL A 577 -17.26 28.67 -16.48
N ALA A 578 -15.96 28.83 -16.24
CA ALA A 578 -15.18 29.93 -16.81
C ALA A 578 -15.22 29.94 -18.36
N PRO A 579 -15.35 31.12 -19.00
CA PRO A 579 -15.66 31.22 -20.43
C PRO A 579 -14.47 30.91 -21.35
N GLY A 580 -14.71 30.18 -22.44
CA GLY A 580 -13.69 29.87 -23.44
C GLY A 580 -13.13 28.44 -23.31
N PRO A 581 -11.84 28.20 -23.55
CA PRO A 581 -11.26 26.85 -23.62
C PRO A 581 -11.45 25.98 -22.37
N ALA A 582 -11.69 26.56 -21.19
CA ALA A 582 -12.00 25.81 -19.96
C ALA A 582 -13.24 24.89 -20.10
N ALA A 583 -14.20 25.29 -20.93
CA ALA A 583 -15.38 24.50 -21.29
C ALA A 583 -15.13 23.51 -22.45
N GLY A 584 -13.93 23.48 -23.04
CA GLY A 584 -13.52 22.61 -24.15
C GLY A 584 -12.46 21.59 -23.77
N VAL A 585 -11.82 20.98 -24.77
CA VAL A 585 -10.65 20.10 -24.60
C VAL A 585 -9.38 20.96 -24.55
N ILE A 586 -8.48 20.71 -23.59
CA ILE A 586 -7.18 21.40 -23.48
C ILE A 586 -6.04 20.40 -23.22
N GLY A 587 -4.93 20.53 -23.96
CA GLY A 587 -3.80 19.59 -23.82
C GLY A 587 -4.11 18.18 -24.32
N THR A 588 -3.42 17.18 -23.77
CA THR A 588 -3.42 15.78 -24.27
C THR A 588 -3.66 14.71 -23.21
N ASP A 589 -3.68 15.04 -21.91
CA ASP A 589 -4.03 14.08 -20.84
C ASP A 589 -5.55 13.82 -20.81
N ALA A 590 -5.97 12.72 -20.19
CA ALA A 590 -7.38 12.35 -19.98
C ALA A 590 -8.12 13.34 -19.07
N ILE A 591 -7.36 14.07 -18.26
CA ILE A 591 -7.83 15.08 -17.32
C ILE A 591 -7.29 16.46 -17.68
N LYS A 592 -8.04 17.48 -17.30
CA LYS A 592 -7.69 18.89 -17.38
C LYS A 592 -7.86 19.58 -16.04
N VAL A 593 -7.37 20.82 -15.98
CA VAL A 593 -7.86 21.81 -15.03
C VAL A 593 -9.16 22.45 -15.57
N SER A 594 -10.01 22.92 -14.67
CA SER A 594 -11.18 23.73 -15.00
C SER A 594 -11.45 24.76 -13.90
N MET A 595 -12.47 25.59 -14.07
CA MET A 595 -12.81 26.62 -13.10
C MET A 595 -14.31 26.90 -13.13
N ILE A 596 -14.92 27.03 -11.96
CA ILE A 596 -16.29 27.52 -11.78
C ILE A 596 -16.28 28.80 -10.92
N TYR A 597 -17.23 29.69 -11.15
CA TYR A 597 -17.33 30.97 -10.44
C TYR A 597 -18.78 31.43 -10.29
N LYS A 598 -19.03 32.33 -9.33
CA LYS A 598 -20.34 32.95 -9.12
C LYS A 598 -20.49 34.22 -9.99
N PRO A 599 -21.28 34.20 -11.08
CA PRO A 599 -21.42 35.37 -11.97
C PRO A 599 -22.09 36.58 -11.29
N ALA A 600 -22.83 36.35 -10.20
CA ALA A 600 -23.41 37.41 -9.37
C ALA A 600 -22.39 38.16 -8.47
N LYS A 601 -21.12 37.73 -8.46
CA LYS A 601 -20.05 38.31 -7.62
C LYS A 601 -18.76 38.65 -8.39
N LEU A 602 -18.43 37.87 -9.42
CA LEU A 602 -17.19 37.99 -10.20
C LEU A 602 -17.52 38.13 -11.69
N GLN A 603 -17.03 39.20 -12.33
CA GLN A 603 -17.13 39.42 -13.76
C GLN A 603 -15.86 38.90 -14.46
N PRO A 604 -15.92 37.93 -15.39
CA PRO A 604 -14.75 37.51 -16.15
C PRO A 604 -14.30 38.62 -17.11
N VAL A 605 -13.02 38.97 -17.06
CA VAL A 605 -12.37 39.91 -17.99
C VAL A 605 -11.92 39.12 -19.22
N GLY A 606 -12.78 39.09 -20.25
CA GLY A 606 -12.54 38.33 -21.47
C GLY A 606 -12.65 36.80 -21.27
N LEU A 607 -12.17 36.04 -22.26
CA LEU A 607 -12.10 34.58 -22.21
C LEU A 607 -10.91 34.12 -21.36
N SER A 608 -11.03 32.94 -20.75
CA SER A 608 -9.93 32.29 -20.04
C SER A 608 -8.76 31.99 -20.98
N GLN A 609 -7.56 32.16 -20.46
CA GLN A 609 -6.29 31.92 -21.16
C GLN A 609 -5.72 30.54 -20.79
N ILE A 610 -4.95 29.94 -21.70
CA ILE A 610 -4.33 28.62 -21.53
C ILE A 610 -2.82 28.70 -21.80
N ASP A 611 -2.01 28.16 -20.89
CA ASP A 611 -0.57 27.99 -21.11
C ASP A 611 -0.30 26.73 -21.94
N ALA A 612 -0.53 26.84 -23.25
CA ALA A 612 -0.37 25.75 -24.23
C ALA A 612 1.09 25.42 -24.59
N ALA A 613 2.06 25.83 -23.76
CA ALA A 613 3.47 25.52 -23.96
C ALA A 613 3.71 23.99 -23.94
N PRO A 614 4.54 23.41 -24.84
CA PRO A 614 4.72 21.96 -24.96
C PRO A 614 5.20 21.21 -23.70
N ILE A 615 5.76 21.93 -22.72
CA ILE A 615 6.17 21.37 -21.43
C ILE A 615 4.98 21.01 -20.52
N ASN A 616 3.80 21.60 -20.77
CA ASN A 616 2.60 21.40 -19.96
C ASN A 616 1.73 20.26 -20.54
N ASN A 617 1.92 19.03 -20.06
CA ASN A 617 1.05 17.89 -20.40
C ASN A 617 -0.42 18.11 -19.97
N ARG A 618 -0.61 18.93 -18.94
CA ARG A 618 -1.89 19.45 -18.44
C ARG A 618 -1.79 20.99 -18.47
N PRO A 619 -2.23 21.66 -19.56
CA PRO A 619 -2.07 23.10 -19.70
C PRO A 619 -2.73 23.89 -18.57
N THR A 620 -1.97 24.82 -17.99
CA THR A 620 -2.46 25.74 -16.95
C THR A 620 -3.59 26.61 -17.49
N LEU A 621 -4.65 26.79 -16.69
CA LEU A 621 -5.79 27.64 -16.99
C LEU A 621 -5.69 28.95 -16.20
N ALA A 622 -6.01 30.10 -16.81
CA ALA A 622 -6.10 31.37 -16.11
C ALA A 622 -7.37 32.15 -16.47
N GLN A 623 -8.01 32.75 -15.49
CA GLN A 623 -9.10 33.72 -15.67
C GLN A 623 -8.86 34.95 -14.81
N THR A 624 -8.79 36.13 -15.43
CA THR A 624 -8.87 37.41 -14.71
C THR A 624 -10.33 37.70 -14.40
N PHE A 625 -10.63 37.97 -13.13
CA PHE A 625 -11.93 38.44 -12.67
C PHE A 625 -11.83 39.90 -12.22
N ARG A 626 -12.86 40.68 -12.52
CA ARG A 626 -13.11 42.00 -11.94
C ARG A 626 -14.25 41.88 -10.93
N VAL A 627 -14.09 42.57 -9.81
CA VAL A 627 -15.10 42.68 -8.75
C VAL A 627 -15.89 44.00 -8.89
N ALA A 628 -17.02 44.12 -8.19
CA ALA A 628 -17.98 45.21 -8.42
C ALA A 628 -17.39 46.62 -8.22
N ASN A 629 -16.41 46.76 -7.32
CA ASN A 629 -15.70 48.01 -7.04
C ASN A 629 -14.58 48.34 -8.06
N GLY A 630 -14.35 47.50 -9.07
CA GLY A 630 -13.38 47.72 -10.14
C GLY A 630 -12.02 47.06 -9.93
N GLU A 631 -11.68 46.62 -8.71
CA GLU A 631 -10.50 45.78 -8.43
C GLU A 631 -10.51 44.50 -9.29
N ALA A 632 -9.32 43.94 -9.57
CA ALA A 632 -9.20 42.74 -10.39
C ALA A 632 -8.04 41.84 -9.95
N PHE A 633 -8.26 40.54 -10.04
CA PHE A 633 -7.24 39.51 -9.79
C PHE A 633 -7.32 38.42 -10.85
N THR A 634 -6.19 37.76 -11.10
CA THR A 634 -6.12 36.59 -11.98
C THR A 634 -6.00 35.32 -11.16
N LEU A 635 -7.01 34.45 -11.26
CA LEU A 635 -6.94 33.10 -10.73
C LEU A 635 -6.31 32.19 -11.78
N VAL A 636 -5.26 31.47 -11.39
CA VAL A 636 -4.52 30.54 -12.23
C VAL A 636 -4.59 29.16 -11.59
N VAL A 637 -5.02 28.16 -12.36
CA VAL A 637 -5.24 26.78 -11.91
C VAL A 637 -4.25 25.87 -12.62
N ASN A 638 -3.40 25.20 -11.85
CA ASN A 638 -2.42 24.24 -12.36
C ASN A 638 -2.73 22.81 -11.90
N HIS A 639 -2.29 21.84 -12.72
CA HIS A 639 -2.09 20.46 -12.31
C HIS A 639 -0.79 19.98 -12.97
N LEU A 640 0.35 20.09 -12.27
CA LEU A 640 1.67 19.77 -12.81
C LEU A 640 1.87 18.26 -13.03
N LYS A 641 2.96 17.87 -13.69
CA LYS A 641 3.28 16.45 -13.96
C LYS A 641 3.40 15.68 -12.64
N SER A 642 2.68 14.57 -12.55
CA SER A 642 2.66 13.74 -11.35
C SER A 642 4.00 13.07 -11.00
N LYS A 643 4.22 12.74 -9.73
CA LYS A 643 5.40 11.98 -9.26
C LYS A 643 5.46 10.53 -9.81
N GLY A 644 4.38 10.00 -10.38
CA GLY A 644 4.29 8.62 -10.88
C GLY A 644 4.84 8.37 -12.30
N SER A 645 4.94 7.08 -12.66
CA SER A 645 5.49 6.55 -13.92
C SER A 645 6.95 6.96 -14.17
N CYS A 646 7.85 6.49 -13.32
CA CYS A 646 9.26 6.84 -13.29
C CYS A 646 10.05 6.39 -14.54
N PRO A 647 10.80 7.29 -15.19
CA PRO A 647 11.89 6.94 -16.09
C PRO A 647 13.01 6.16 -15.37
N THR A 648 13.75 5.34 -16.10
CA THR A 648 14.92 4.61 -15.58
C THR A 648 16.21 5.43 -15.63
N SER A 649 16.23 6.58 -16.29
CA SER A 649 17.40 7.44 -16.48
C SER A 649 17.02 8.92 -16.70
N GLY A 650 18.01 9.81 -16.81
CA GLY A 650 17.82 11.24 -17.02
C GLY A 650 17.65 12.05 -15.73
N LEU A 651 17.04 13.24 -15.83
CA LEU A 651 16.73 14.10 -14.68
C LEU A 651 15.37 13.77 -14.04
N ASP A 652 14.44 13.21 -14.81
CA ASP A 652 13.08 12.89 -14.35
C ASP A 652 12.91 11.48 -13.75
N LYS A 653 13.95 10.64 -13.72
CA LYS A 653 13.98 9.48 -12.81
C LYS A 653 13.92 9.94 -11.36
N ASP A 654 13.69 9.02 -10.42
CA ASP A 654 13.94 9.32 -9.01
C ASP A 654 15.44 9.58 -8.78
N GLN A 655 15.76 10.63 -8.03
CA GLN A 655 17.12 10.98 -7.64
C GLN A 655 17.45 10.49 -6.21
N GLY A 656 16.47 9.95 -5.47
CA GLY A 656 16.64 9.49 -4.09
C GLY A 656 16.71 10.62 -3.05
N ASP A 657 16.31 11.83 -3.43
CA ASP A 657 16.40 13.06 -2.64
C ASP A 657 15.10 13.42 -1.89
N GLY A 658 14.07 12.58 -2.03
CA GLY A 658 12.72 12.77 -1.49
C GLY A 658 11.75 13.50 -2.43
N GLN A 659 12.22 14.02 -3.57
CA GLN A 659 11.36 14.75 -4.51
C GLN A 659 10.56 13.84 -5.45
N GLY A 660 10.99 12.58 -5.61
CA GLY A 660 10.37 11.62 -6.51
C GLY A 660 10.53 11.98 -7.99
N CYS A 661 10.00 11.13 -8.85
CA CYS A 661 10.16 11.25 -10.30
C CYS A 661 9.51 12.52 -10.88
N HIS A 662 9.89 12.87 -12.11
CA HIS A 662 9.43 14.05 -12.86
C HIS A 662 9.69 15.40 -12.17
N ASN A 663 10.73 15.49 -11.33
CA ASN A 663 11.06 16.75 -10.63
C ASN A 663 11.60 17.83 -11.58
N ASP A 664 12.43 17.49 -12.56
CA ASP A 664 12.91 18.47 -13.53
C ASP A 664 11.76 18.96 -14.42
N THR A 665 10.93 18.05 -14.95
CA THR A 665 9.71 18.43 -15.69
C THR A 665 8.82 19.38 -14.86
N ARG A 666 8.52 19.08 -13.58
CA ARG A 666 7.77 19.99 -12.70
C ARG A 666 8.46 21.35 -12.52
N LEU A 667 9.79 21.37 -12.39
CA LEU A 667 10.59 22.59 -12.28
C LEU A 667 10.61 23.41 -13.59
N GLN A 668 10.65 22.77 -14.77
CA GLN A 668 10.53 23.47 -16.06
C GLN A 668 9.10 24.00 -16.27
N GLN A 669 8.07 23.25 -15.89
CA GLN A 669 6.67 23.71 -15.88
C GLN A 669 6.49 24.95 -14.99
N VAL A 670 7.10 24.99 -13.80
CA VAL A 670 7.08 26.19 -12.95
C VAL A 670 7.81 27.39 -13.56
N LYS A 671 8.95 27.20 -14.24
CA LYS A 671 9.64 28.30 -14.95
C LYS A 671 8.73 28.87 -16.05
N GLN A 672 8.03 28.01 -16.79
CA GLN A 672 7.09 28.43 -17.81
C GLN A 672 5.82 29.09 -17.23
N LEU A 673 5.28 28.56 -16.14
CA LEU A 673 4.17 29.17 -15.40
C LEU A 673 4.46 30.62 -15.01
N ARG A 674 5.70 30.93 -14.59
CA ARG A 674 6.13 32.32 -14.32
C ARG A 674 6.14 33.21 -15.55
N ASN A 675 6.54 32.69 -16.72
CA ASN A 675 6.49 33.43 -17.98
C ASN A 675 5.03 33.73 -18.37
N PHE A 676 4.14 32.75 -18.22
CA PHE A 676 2.70 32.88 -18.46
C PHE A 676 2.05 33.88 -17.51
N VAL A 677 2.39 33.88 -16.21
CA VAL A 677 1.93 34.92 -15.27
C VAL A 677 2.38 36.32 -15.70
N GLY A 678 3.63 36.47 -16.17
CA GLY A 678 4.12 37.74 -16.70
C GLY A 678 3.33 38.24 -17.91
N SER A 679 2.95 37.34 -18.84
CA SER A 679 2.12 37.72 -19.99
C SER A 679 0.67 38.01 -19.61
N LEU A 680 0.11 37.30 -18.63
CA LEU A 680 -1.23 37.58 -18.07
C LEU A 680 -1.30 38.95 -17.39
N GLN A 681 -0.30 39.31 -16.58
CA GLN A 681 -0.20 40.62 -15.93
C GLN A 681 -0.08 41.73 -16.99
N ALA A 682 0.74 41.54 -18.03
CA ALA A 682 0.89 42.49 -19.12
C ALA A 682 -0.37 42.64 -20.00
N ALA A 683 -1.12 41.56 -20.23
CA ALA A 683 -2.31 41.56 -21.08
C ALA A 683 -3.58 42.06 -20.35
N SER A 684 -3.72 41.79 -19.06
CA SER A 684 -4.91 42.15 -18.27
C SER A 684 -4.79 43.46 -17.49
N GLY A 685 -3.56 43.92 -17.23
CA GLY A 685 -3.27 45.02 -16.32
C GLY A 685 -3.44 44.69 -14.83
N ALA A 686 -3.89 43.48 -14.47
CA ALA A 686 -4.03 43.06 -13.08
C ALA A 686 -2.69 42.53 -12.55
N SER A 687 -2.05 43.26 -11.63
CA SER A 687 -0.84 42.79 -10.92
C SER A 687 -1.11 41.57 -10.04
N ASP A 688 -2.34 41.47 -9.54
CA ASP A 688 -2.71 40.54 -8.49
C ASP A 688 -3.07 39.18 -9.07
N VAL A 689 -2.22 38.20 -8.77
CA VAL A 689 -2.32 36.83 -9.28
C VAL A 689 -2.30 35.83 -8.13
N LEU A 690 -3.24 34.88 -8.15
CA LEU A 690 -3.29 33.72 -7.26
C LEU A 690 -3.12 32.45 -8.09
N LEU A 691 -2.02 31.74 -7.87
CA LEU A 691 -1.80 30.38 -8.38
C LEU A 691 -2.42 29.41 -7.37
N VAL A 692 -3.26 28.50 -7.85
CA VAL A 692 -3.86 27.43 -7.05
C VAL A 692 -3.78 26.07 -7.73
N GLY A 693 -3.74 25.03 -6.91
CA GLY A 693 -4.03 23.67 -7.31
C GLY A 693 -2.85 22.72 -7.23
N ASP A 694 -2.97 21.64 -8.00
CA ASP A 694 -2.08 20.49 -8.12
C ASP A 694 -0.62 20.85 -8.47
N PHE A 695 0.32 21.07 -7.55
CA PHE A 695 1.74 21.28 -7.93
C PHE A 695 2.54 19.96 -8.03
N ASN A 696 1.97 18.85 -7.57
CA ASN A 696 2.59 17.54 -7.40
C ASN A 696 3.98 17.64 -6.76
N ALA A 697 4.14 18.58 -5.83
CA ALA A 697 5.41 18.94 -5.21
C ALA A 697 5.17 19.40 -3.77
N TYR A 698 5.93 18.83 -2.83
CA TYR A 698 5.85 19.22 -1.41
C TYR A 698 6.51 20.59 -1.16
N ALA A 699 6.17 21.22 -0.03
CA ALA A 699 6.39 22.66 0.20
C ALA A 699 7.85 23.19 0.19
N LYS A 700 8.86 22.31 0.11
CA LYS A 700 10.29 22.66 -0.04
C LYS A 700 10.94 22.02 -1.26
N GLU A 701 10.18 21.36 -2.13
CA GLU A 701 10.68 20.84 -3.40
C GLU A 701 11.00 21.97 -4.38
N ASP A 702 11.84 21.68 -5.36
CA ASP A 702 12.36 22.64 -6.32
C ASP A 702 11.28 23.44 -7.08
N PRO A 703 10.11 22.88 -7.45
CA PRO A 703 9.03 23.67 -8.05
C PRO A 703 8.50 24.77 -7.12
N ILE A 704 8.23 24.46 -5.85
CA ILE A 704 7.72 25.44 -4.87
C ILE A 704 8.82 26.44 -4.48
N HIS A 705 10.07 25.97 -4.40
CA HIS A 705 11.23 26.83 -4.18
C HIS A 705 11.48 27.79 -5.35
N ALA A 706 11.30 27.37 -6.61
CA ALA A 706 11.51 28.21 -7.79
C ALA A 706 10.48 29.35 -7.92
N LEU A 707 9.27 29.19 -7.35
CA LEU A 707 8.31 30.28 -7.18
C LEU A 707 8.72 31.22 -6.03
N THR A 708 8.94 30.67 -4.84
CA THR A 708 9.18 31.48 -3.62
C THR A 708 10.52 32.23 -3.64
N SER A 709 11.56 31.67 -4.26
CA SER A 709 12.84 32.37 -4.52
C SER A 709 12.74 33.51 -5.53
N ASN A 710 11.59 33.66 -6.22
CA ASN A 710 11.37 34.63 -7.28
C ASN A 710 10.16 35.56 -7.00
N GLY A 711 9.91 35.86 -5.72
CA GLY A 711 8.96 36.91 -5.30
C GLY A 711 7.50 36.48 -5.18
N TYR A 712 7.19 35.20 -5.39
CA TYR A 712 5.88 34.64 -5.04
C TYR A 712 5.83 34.23 -3.56
N VAL A 713 4.63 34.20 -2.98
CA VAL A 713 4.42 33.89 -1.56
C VAL A 713 3.53 32.66 -1.41
N ASP A 714 4.08 31.59 -0.80
CA ASP A 714 3.32 30.43 -0.29
C ASP A 714 2.41 30.92 0.85
N GLN A 715 1.10 30.96 0.59
CA GLN A 715 0.12 31.44 1.56
C GLN A 715 -0.25 30.36 2.58
N ILE A 716 -0.23 29.07 2.22
CA ILE A 716 -0.48 28.02 3.23
C ILE A 716 0.68 28.00 4.23
N GLY A 717 1.93 27.96 3.77
CA GLY A 717 3.11 28.00 4.63
C GLY A 717 3.27 29.27 5.48
N ARG A 718 2.61 30.38 5.09
CA ARG A 718 2.54 31.63 5.85
C ARG A 718 1.62 31.54 7.06
N PHE A 719 0.52 30.79 6.98
CA PHE A 719 -0.48 30.69 8.06
C PHE A 719 -0.48 29.36 8.80
N ASN A 720 -0.08 28.26 8.14
CA ASN A 720 0.08 26.93 8.69
C ASN A 720 1.38 26.31 8.12
N THR A 721 2.45 26.31 8.91
CA THR A 721 3.77 25.86 8.46
C THR A 721 3.78 24.38 8.06
N PHE A 722 3.04 23.53 8.78
CA PHE A 722 2.88 22.10 8.47
C PHE A 722 1.94 21.87 7.28
N GLY A 723 0.77 22.54 7.26
CA GLY A 723 -0.27 22.58 6.21
C GLY A 723 -0.18 21.48 5.15
N TYR A 724 -1.04 20.47 5.24
CA TYR A 724 -1.05 19.30 4.36
C TYR A 724 -2.36 19.20 3.57
N SER A 725 -2.29 18.61 2.38
CA SER A 725 -3.45 18.33 1.53
C SER A 725 -3.55 16.85 1.12
N TYR A 726 -2.51 16.05 1.41
CA TYR A 726 -2.37 14.68 0.94
C TYR A 726 -1.62 13.80 1.94
N VAL A 727 -1.83 12.48 1.84
CA VAL A 727 -1.15 11.44 2.63
C VAL A 727 -0.62 10.36 1.68
N PHE A 728 0.65 10.00 1.81
CA PHE A 728 1.32 9.00 0.97
C PHE A 728 2.37 8.22 1.75
N ASP A 729 2.41 6.89 1.59
CA ASP A 729 3.31 5.95 2.29
C ASP A 729 3.42 6.17 3.82
N GLY A 730 2.29 6.56 4.43
CA GLY A 730 2.20 6.87 5.85
C GLY A 730 2.76 8.23 6.27
N ALA A 731 3.01 9.17 5.36
CA ALA A 731 3.46 10.52 5.67
C ALA A 731 2.55 11.60 5.05
N ALA A 732 2.39 12.73 5.73
CA ALA A 732 1.51 13.83 5.30
C ALA A 732 2.28 15.07 4.83
N GLY A 733 1.75 15.76 3.82
CA GLY A 733 2.26 17.04 3.31
C GLY A 733 1.30 17.67 2.31
N ARG A 734 1.58 18.88 1.81
CA ARG A 734 0.77 19.53 0.77
C ARG A 734 1.33 19.35 -0.63
N LEU A 735 0.47 18.87 -1.53
CA LEU A 735 0.70 18.89 -2.98
C LEU A 735 -0.10 20.02 -3.65
N ASP A 736 -1.20 20.44 -3.02
CA ASP A 736 -2.02 21.59 -3.38
C ASP A 736 -1.48 22.83 -2.67
N HIS A 737 -1.33 23.95 -3.37
CA HIS A 737 -0.83 25.19 -2.77
C HIS A 737 -1.64 26.41 -3.20
N ALA A 738 -1.71 27.41 -2.33
CA ALA A 738 -2.09 28.77 -2.68
C ALA A 738 -0.81 29.61 -2.74
N ILE A 739 -0.39 30.01 -3.94
CA ILE A 739 0.84 30.78 -4.15
C ILE A 739 0.48 32.09 -4.83
N SER A 740 0.68 33.23 -4.15
CA SER A 740 0.30 34.54 -4.69
C SER A 740 1.49 35.29 -5.28
N SER A 741 1.20 36.22 -6.19
CA SER A 741 2.06 37.38 -6.46
C SER A 741 2.35 38.18 -5.18
N ALA A 742 3.44 38.96 -5.19
CA ALA A 742 3.79 39.84 -4.08
C ALA A 742 2.73 40.92 -3.78
N SER A 743 2.02 41.41 -4.80
CA SER A 743 1.00 42.47 -4.65
C SER A 743 -0.33 41.95 -4.09
N LEU A 744 -0.72 40.72 -4.41
CA LEU A 744 -1.90 40.08 -3.82
C LEU A 744 -1.64 39.59 -2.38
N SER A 745 -0.39 39.29 -2.01
CA SER A 745 -0.06 38.71 -0.68
C SER A 745 -0.58 39.53 0.52
N PRO A 746 -0.47 40.88 0.57
CA PRO A 746 -1.10 41.70 1.61
C PRO A 746 -2.64 41.61 1.67
N LYS A 747 -3.28 41.33 0.53
CA LYS A 747 -4.74 41.17 0.41
C LYS A 747 -5.22 39.75 0.74
N VAL A 748 -4.33 38.76 0.88
CA VAL A 748 -4.73 37.42 1.39
C VAL A 748 -4.95 37.50 2.90
N SER A 749 -6.20 37.30 3.34
CA SER A 749 -6.57 37.31 4.77
C SER A 749 -6.19 36.01 5.48
N HIS A 750 -6.34 34.88 4.78
CA HIS A 750 -5.87 33.56 5.20
C HIS A 750 -5.86 32.59 4.02
N ALA A 751 -5.11 31.50 4.14
CA ALA A 751 -5.32 30.27 3.38
C ALA A 751 -5.32 29.09 4.36
N LEU A 752 -6.18 28.09 4.15
CA LEU A 752 -6.24 26.83 4.92
C LEU A 752 -6.78 25.67 4.08
N ASP A 753 -6.26 24.48 4.35
CA ASP A 753 -6.77 23.20 3.88
C ASP A 753 -8.00 22.79 4.73
N TRP A 754 -9.04 22.21 4.12
CA TRP A 754 -10.18 21.63 4.85
C TRP A 754 -10.04 20.11 4.90
N HIS A 755 -9.55 19.58 6.03
CA HIS A 755 -9.24 18.17 6.21
C HIS A 755 -10.47 17.25 6.20
N ILE A 756 -10.93 16.88 5.00
CA ILE A 756 -12.10 16.04 4.75
C ILE A 756 -11.80 14.81 3.90
N ASN A 757 -10.59 14.65 3.36
CA ASN A 757 -10.27 13.65 2.34
C ASN A 757 -8.96 12.92 2.62
N ALA A 758 -7.87 13.64 2.90
CA ALA A 758 -6.54 13.06 3.05
C ALA A 758 -6.42 12.10 4.25
N ASP A 759 -7.26 12.32 5.27
CA ASP A 759 -7.31 11.50 6.48
C ASP A 759 -8.35 10.36 6.45
N GLU A 760 -9.24 10.34 5.46
CA GLU A 760 -10.40 9.42 5.44
C GLU A 760 -10.08 8.08 4.76
N SER A 761 -10.63 6.99 5.31
CA SER A 761 -10.41 5.63 4.80
C SER A 761 -11.08 5.38 3.45
N LEU A 762 -10.40 4.64 2.54
CA LEU A 762 -10.93 4.21 1.24
C LEU A 762 -12.27 3.45 1.35
N ALA A 763 -12.56 2.85 2.50
CA ALA A 763 -13.84 2.20 2.76
C ALA A 763 -15.04 3.13 2.44
N GLN A 764 -14.88 4.43 2.65
CA GLN A 764 -15.95 5.44 2.56
C GLN A 764 -16.01 6.18 1.22
N ASP A 765 -15.11 5.82 0.29
CA ASP A 765 -14.97 6.45 -1.03
C ASP A 765 -16.18 6.17 -1.94
N TYR A 766 -16.25 6.79 -3.11
CA TYR A 766 -17.35 6.59 -4.05
C TYR A 766 -17.34 5.22 -4.73
N ASN A 767 -16.17 4.58 -4.89
CA ASN A 767 -16.02 3.26 -5.52
C ASN A 767 -16.86 2.15 -4.86
N LEU A 768 -17.04 1.05 -5.59
CA LEU A 768 -17.62 -0.21 -5.11
C LEU A 768 -16.58 -1.36 -5.11
N GLU A 769 -15.49 -1.22 -5.86
CA GLU A 769 -14.38 -2.15 -5.93
C GLU A 769 -13.53 -2.13 -4.65
N PHE A 770 -12.90 -3.28 -4.33
CA PHE A 770 -12.08 -3.46 -3.11
C PHE A 770 -12.82 -3.11 -1.81
N LYS A 771 -14.14 -3.28 -1.83
CA LYS A 771 -15.05 -3.22 -0.68
C LYS A 771 -15.73 -4.57 -0.46
N GLN A 772 -16.58 -4.58 0.55
CA GLN A 772 -17.28 -5.76 1.05
C GLN A 772 -18.22 -6.37 0.00
N PRO A 773 -18.20 -7.70 -0.22
CA PRO A 773 -19.26 -8.38 -0.97
C PRO A 773 -20.62 -8.18 -0.29
N LEU A 774 -21.66 -7.89 -1.07
CA LEU A 774 -23.02 -7.76 -0.54
C LEU A 774 -23.50 -9.11 0.02
N CYS A 775 -23.65 -9.20 1.34
CA CYS A 775 -24.24 -10.36 2.02
C CYS A 775 -25.20 -9.94 3.13
N THR A 776 -26.24 -10.73 3.39
CA THR A 776 -27.36 -10.40 4.29
C THR A 776 -26.99 -10.27 5.77
N THR A 777 -25.81 -10.76 6.15
CA THR A 777 -25.27 -10.73 7.52
C THR A 777 -23.98 -9.89 7.62
N CYS A 778 -23.61 -9.19 6.55
CA CYS A 778 -22.38 -8.40 6.46
C CYS A 778 -22.60 -6.98 7.02
N ALA A 779 -21.52 -6.34 7.49
CA ALA A 779 -21.51 -4.90 7.70
C ALA A 779 -21.77 -4.15 6.37
N PRO A 780 -22.61 -3.09 6.36
CA PRO A 780 -22.95 -2.34 5.15
C PRO A 780 -21.78 -1.54 4.59
N ASP A 781 -21.88 -1.13 3.32
CA ASP A 781 -20.96 -0.17 2.68
C ASP A 781 -20.96 1.16 3.46
N PRO A 782 -19.81 1.62 4.01
CA PRO A 782 -19.73 2.82 4.84
C PRO A 782 -19.63 4.12 4.02
N TYR A 783 -19.94 4.08 2.72
CA TYR A 783 -20.25 5.25 1.91
C TYR A 783 -21.34 6.12 2.56
N THR A 784 -21.18 7.43 2.48
CA THR A 784 -22.22 8.41 2.87
C THR A 784 -22.23 9.58 1.89
N THR A 785 -23.36 10.28 1.80
CA THR A 785 -23.54 11.51 0.99
C THR A 785 -22.88 12.75 1.58
N THR A 786 -22.12 12.61 2.67
CA THR A 786 -21.36 13.67 3.34
C THR A 786 -20.09 14.01 2.54
N PRO A 787 -19.46 15.19 2.73
CA PRO A 787 -18.34 15.60 1.88
C PRO A 787 -17.06 14.80 2.14
N TYR A 788 -16.97 14.09 3.27
CA TYR A 788 -15.78 13.33 3.67
C TYR A 788 -15.48 12.20 2.69
N ARG A 789 -14.22 12.03 2.29
CA ARG A 789 -13.78 11.11 1.23
C ARG A 789 -14.53 11.35 -0.09
N SER A 790 -14.61 12.62 -0.50
CA SER A 790 -15.01 13.08 -1.84
C SER A 790 -13.85 13.05 -2.84
N SER A 791 -12.62 12.97 -2.34
CA SER A 791 -11.35 12.88 -3.06
C SER A 791 -10.32 12.21 -2.14
N ASP A 792 -9.08 12.04 -2.61
CA ASP A 792 -7.88 11.77 -1.81
C ASP A 792 -7.11 13.04 -1.43
N HIS A 793 -7.36 14.16 -2.13
CA HIS A 793 -6.83 15.49 -1.78
C HIS A 793 -7.84 16.30 -0.95
N ASP A 794 -7.37 17.01 0.09
CA ASP A 794 -8.17 18.00 0.81
C ASP A 794 -8.39 19.27 -0.04
N PRO A 795 -9.61 19.84 -0.08
CA PRO A 795 -9.85 21.11 -0.73
C PRO A 795 -9.22 22.28 0.05
N LEU A 796 -8.51 23.11 -0.70
CA LEU A 796 -7.84 24.33 -0.26
C LEU A 796 -8.79 25.52 -0.34
N VAL A 797 -8.81 26.38 0.69
CA VAL A 797 -9.65 27.59 0.77
C VAL A 797 -8.80 28.81 1.08
N VAL A 798 -9.09 29.94 0.41
CA VAL A 798 -8.35 31.21 0.50
C VAL A 798 -9.32 32.39 0.64
N GLY A 799 -9.06 33.26 1.60
CA GLY A 799 -9.80 34.52 1.79
C GLY A 799 -9.03 35.69 1.18
N LEU A 800 -9.74 36.53 0.42
CA LEU A 800 -9.20 37.71 -0.25
C LEU A 800 -9.92 38.99 0.20
N ASN A 801 -9.13 40.02 0.49
CA ASN A 801 -9.53 41.38 0.84
C ASN A 801 -9.43 42.27 -0.42
N LEU A 802 -10.40 42.17 -1.32
CA LEU A 802 -10.48 42.99 -2.53
C LEU A 802 -11.33 44.23 -2.26
N TYR A 803 -10.86 45.08 -1.35
CA TYR A 803 -11.49 46.34 -0.97
C TYR A 803 -11.00 47.49 -1.86
N ASN A 804 -11.90 48.45 -2.14
CA ASN A 804 -11.64 49.64 -2.93
C ASN A 804 -10.74 50.61 -2.17
N GLN A 805 -11.05 50.89 -0.91
CA GLN A 805 -10.25 51.70 0.00
C GLN A 805 -10.02 51.00 1.36
N TYR A 806 -8.87 51.31 1.94
CA TYR A 806 -8.43 50.85 3.25
C TYR A 806 -8.42 52.04 4.22
N ILE A 807 -9.60 52.37 4.75
CA ILE A 807 -9.87 53.63 5.46
C ILE A 807 -9.61 53.45 6.96
N THR A 808 -8.48 53.95 7.46
CA THR A 808 -8.24 54.00 8.91
C THR A 808 -8.74 55.31 9.50
N ALA A 809 -9.69 55.23 10.43
CA ALA A 809 -10.21 56.38 11.16
C ALA A 809 -9.09 57.08 11.97
N SER A 810 -8.95 58.39 11.81
CA SER A 810 -8.06 59.20 12.64
C SER A 810 -8.58 59.23 14.08
N ALA A 811 -7.66 59.35 15.05
CA ALA A 811 -8.03 59.64 16.44
C ALA A 811 -8.96 60.87 16.55
N THR A 812 -8.84 61.85 15.65
CA THR A 812 -9.62 63.10 15.64
C THR A 812 -10.88 63.09 14.78
N SER A 813 -11.08 62.13 13.86
CA SER A 813 -12.20 62.19 12.89
C SER A 813 -13.52 61.75 13.52
N THR A 814 -14.46 62.69 13.74
CA THR A 814 -15.79 62.39 14.32
C THR A 814 -16.72 61.64 13.38
N SER A 815 -16.49 61.75 12.06
CA SER A 815 -17.20 60.99 11.03
C SER A 815 -16.20 60.35 10.06
N VAL A 816 -16.55 59.19 9.51
CA VAL A 816 -15.82 58.50 8.43
C VAL A 816 -16.85 58.06 7.39
N VAL A 817 -16.53 58.24 6.11
CA VAL A 817 -17.38 57.87 4.97
C VAL A 817 -16.54 57.08 3.98
N GLY A 818 -17.05 55.95 3.51
CA GLY A 818 -16.47 55.14 2.44
C GLY A 818 -16.86 55.63 1.05
N THR A 819 -17.01 54.70 0.12
CA THR A 819 -17.14 54.95 -1.32
C THR A 819 -18.38 54.27 -1.92
N THR A 820 -18.32 53.82 -3.18
CA THR A 820 -19.42 53.10 -3.85
C THR A 820 -18.99 51.69 -4.28
N GLY A 821 -18.02 51.11 -3.57
CA GLY A 821 -17.73 49.69 -3.65
C GLY A 821 -16.94 49.21 -2.42
N ASP A 822 -17.02 47.92 -2.11
CA ASP A 822 -16.56 47.27 -0.87
C ASP A 822 -15.33 47.95 -0.21
N ASP A 823 -15.49 48.52 0.99
CA ASP A 823 -14.44 49.21 1.73
C ASP A 823 -14.11 48.56 3.08
N LEU A 824 -12.85 48.71 3.54
CA LEU A 824 -12.41 48.30 4.87
C LEU A 824 -12.22 49.53 5.77
N ILE A 825 -13.23 49.82 6.59
CA ILE A 825 -13.26 50.94 7.52
C ILE A 825 -12.76 50.49 8.90
N THR A 826 -11.51 50.82 9.23
CA THR A 826 -10.84 50.42 10.48
C THR A 826 -10.94 51.52 11.54
N VAL A 827 -11.44 51.18 12.73
CA VAL A 827 -11.86 52.13 13.76
C VAL A 827 -11.19 51.85 15.10
N GLY A 828 -10.52 52.87 15.65
CA GLY A 828 -9.95 52.88 17.01
C GLY A 828 -10.86 53.54 18.04
N ALA A 829 -10.32 53.80 19.23
CA ALA A 829 -11.00 54.41 20.37
C ALA A 829 -11.77 55.70 20.03
N GLY A 830 -12.85 55.97 20.77
CA GLY A 830 -13.67 57.19 20.64
C GLY A 830 -14.96 57.00 19.84
N ARG A 831 -15.91 57.94 20.01
CA ARG A 831 -17.19 57.93 19.29
C ARG A 831 -17.00 58.37 17.84
N ARG A 832 -17.68 57.67 16.91
CA ARG A 832 -17.60 57.91 15.46
C ARG A 832 -18.98 57.75 14.83
N THR A 833 -19.31 58.58 13.84
CA THR A 833 -20.29 58.23 12.80
C THR A 833 -19.53 57.53 11.67
N LEU A 834 -20.09 56.44 11.15
CA LEU A 834 -19.50 55.62 10.09
C LEU A 834 -20.55 55.46 8.99
N THR A 835 -20.15 55.73 7.76
CA THR A 835 -20.96 55.53 6.56
C THR A 835 -20.16 54.65 5.62
N GLY A 836 -20.71 53.51 5.21
CA GLY A 836 -20.08 52.62 4.23
C GLY A 836 -20.20 53.20 2.82
N GLY A 837 -21.44 53.48 2.43
CA GLY A 837 -21.83 53.99 1.11
C GLY A 837 -22.61 52.94 0.33
N ALA A 838 -21.97 52.30 -0.64
CA ALA A 838 -22.55 51.17 -1.36
C ALA A 838 -21.48 50.13 -1.66
N GLY A 839 -21.78 48.85 -1.48
CA GLY A 839 -20.80 47.78 -1.61
C GLY A 839 -21.13 46.63 -0.67
N ARG A 840 -20.08 46.08 -0.05
CA ARG A 840 -20.13 45.07 1.02
C ARG A 840 -19.00 45.41 1.98
N ASP A 841 -19.31 46.26 2.94
CA ASP A 841 -18.30 46.98 3.70
C ASP A 841 -17.94 46.27 5.00
N GLN A 842 -16.66 46.31 5.36
CA GLN A 842 -16.16 45.78 6.62
C GLN A 842 -15.85 46.90 7.60
N PHE A 843 -16.65 46.98 8.66
CA PHE A 843 -16.42 47.88 9.79
C PHE A 843 -15.58 47.14 10.85
N ALA A 844 -14.27 47.40 10.88
CA ALA A 844 -13.30 46.67 11.69
C ALA A 844 -12.87 47.44 12.93
N PHE A 845 -13.18 46.91 14.12
CA PHE A 845 -12.94 47.58 15.39
C PHE A 845 -11.67 47.06 16.05
N ARG A 846 -10.75 47.99 16.36
CA ARG A 846 -9.44 47.70 16.95
C ARG A 846 -9.54 47.34 18.44
N SER A 847 -8.48 46.75 18.99
CA SER A 847 -8.36 46.40 20.41
C SER A 847 -8.51 47.59 21.37
N ASP A 848 -8.24 48.81 20.91
CA ASP A 848 -8.45 50.06 21.67
C ASP A 848 -9.92 50.58 21.63
N PHE A 849 -10.83 49.94 20.88
CA PHE A 849 -12.21 50.38 20.77
C PHE A 849 -13.06 50.01 22.00
N THR A 850 -13.66 51.02 22.62
CA THR A 850 -14.47 50.90 23.85
C THR A 850 -15.97 51.10 23.65
N GLY A 851 -16.40 51.41 22.42
CA GLY A 851 -17.82 51.56 22.04
C GLY A 851 -18.23 52.99 21.67
N GLY A 852 -19.46 53.10 21.15
CA GLY A 852 -20.08 54.37 20.75
C GLY A 852 -19.84 54.76 19.29
N ALA A 853 -19.66 53.79 18.40
CA ALA A 853 -19.78 54.00 16.96
C ALA A 853 -21.25 53.95 16.53
N THR A 854 -21.61 54.72 15.49
CA THR A 854 -22.92 54.67 14.82
C THR A 854 -22.68 54.40 13.34
N ILE A 855 -23.16 53.27 12.81
CA ILE A 855 -23.15 52.98 11.37
C ILE A 855 -24.49 53.43 10.78
N THR A 856 -24.46 54.24 9.71
CA THR A 856 -25.65 54.96 9.20
C THR A 856 -26.54 54.19 8.23
N ASP A 857 -25.98 53.15 7.61
CA ASP A 857 -26.37 52.63 6.30
C ASP A 857 -26.05 51.12 6.15
N PHE A 858 -25.67 50.47 7.24
CA PHE A 858 -25.26 49.06 7.29
C PHE A 858 -26.27 48.14 6.57
N ALA A 859 -25.84 47.46 5.51
CA ALA A 859 -26.68 46.61 4.68
C ALA A 859 -26.61 45.13 5.14
N PRO A 860 -27.66 44.57 5.78
CA PRO A 860 -27.58 43.22 6.32
C PRO A 860 -27.40 42.18 5.21
N ARG A 861 -26.42 41.30 5.41
CA ARG A 861 -25.93 40.23 4.51
C ARG A 861 -25.08 40.70 3.33
N ALA A 862 -24.88 42.01 3.19
CA ALA A 862 -23.80 42.59 2.40
C ALA A 862 -22.60 42.92 3.32
N ASP A 863 -22.86 43.71 4.37
CA ASP A 863 -21.84 44.25 5.26
C ASP A 863 -21.53 43.36 6.47
N VAL A 864 -20.34 43.58 7.04
CA VAL A 864 -19.79 42.80 8.16
C VAL A 864 -19.12 43.68 9.23
N ILE A 865 -19.35 43.31 10.50
CA ILE A 865 -18.78 43.94 11.68
C ILE A 865 -17.67 43.05 12.23
N SER A 866 -16.41 43.49 12.10
CA SER A 866 -15.27 42.74 12.64
C SER A 866 -14.97 43.18 14.08
N LEU A 867 -15.30 42.30 15.03
CA LEU A 867 -15.08 42.47 16.47
C LEU A 867 -13.83 41.71 16.97
N ARG A 868 -13.15 40.95 16.09
CA ARG A 868 -12.00 40.09 16.40
C ARG A 868 -10.99 40.72 17.36
N ALA A 869 -10.49 41.92 17.06
CA ALA A 869 -9.47 42.57 17.90
C ALA A 869 -10.02 43.07 19.25
N VAL A 870 -11.33 43.34 19.35
CA VAL A 870 -12.01 43.67 20.62
C VAL A 870 -12.19 42.42 21.49
N LEU A 871 -12.66 41.31 20.91
CA LEU A 871 -12.80 40.02 21.59
C LEU A 871 -11.44 39.48 22.06
N GLN A 872 -10.42 39.56 21.21
CA GLN A 872 -9.06 39.17 21.56
C GLN A 872 -8.47 40.04 22.69
N ALA A 873 -8.78 41.34 22.73
CA ALA A 873 -8.38 42.22 23.84
C ALA A 873 -9.09 41.87 25.16
N LEU A 874 -10.35 41.39 25.09
CA LEU A 874 -11.09 40.83 26.22
C LEU A 874 -10.67 39.38 26.57
N ARG A 875 -9.74 38.78 25.83
CA ARG A 875 -9.30 37.37 25.93
C ARG A 875 -10.40 36.33 25.66
N VAL A 876 -11.47 36.72 24.97
CA VAL A 876 -12.54 35.82 24.55
C VAL A 876 -12.03 34.94 23.40
N GLN A 877 -11.95 33.63 23.63
CA GLN A 877 -11.51 32.64 22.65
C GLN A 877 -12.54 31.51 22.52
N VAL A 878 -13.68 31.83 21.90
CA VAL A 878 -14.79 30.89 21.71
C VAL A 878 -15.23 30.85 20.26
N ALA A 879 -15.63 29.67 19.76
CA ALA A 879 -16.04 29.49 18.37
C ALA A 879 -17.36 30.18 18.01
N ASP A 880 -18.19 30.47 19.02
CA ASP A 880 -19.47 31.17 18.88
C ASP A 880 -19.67 32.22 19.98
N PRO A 881 -19.24 33.48 19.76
CA PRO A 881 -19.44 34.56 20.72
C PRO A 881 -20.91 35.01 20.90
N ILE A 882 -21.81 34.73 19.95
CA ILE A 882 -23.22 35.14 20.06
C ILE A 882 -24.02 34.09 20.84
N GLY A 883 -23.94 32.82 20.43
CA GLY A 883 -24.60 31.71 21.10
C GLY A 883 -24.09 31.47 22.53
N GLN A 884 -22.88 31.94 22.86
CA GLN A 884 -22.35 31.94 24.23
C GLN A 884 -22.60 33.23 25.01
N GLY A 885 -23.12 34.30 24.39
CA GLY A 885 -23.58 35.54 25.06
C GLY A 885 -22.60 36.73 25.07
N TYR A 886 -21.32 36.53 24.74
CA TYR A 886 -20.31 37.59 24.67
C TYR A 886 -20.67 38.73 23.68
N VAL A 887 -21.46 38.44 22.65
CA VAL A 887 -22.00 39.43 21.70
C VAL A 887 -23.51 39.29 21.64
N SER A 888 -24.25 40.39 21.82
CA SER A 888 -25.72 40.38 21.75
C SER A 888 -26.27 41.64 21.09
N CYS A 889 -27.51 41.60 20.61
CA CYS A 889 -28.20 42.78 20.06
C CYS A 889 -29.37 43.18 20.97
N GLY A 890 -29.66 44.48 21.03
CA GLY A 890 -30.90 45.01 21.62
C GLY A 890 -31.39 46.22 20.83
N ALA A 891 -32.71 46.45 20.81
CA ALA A 891 -33.30 47.60 20.11
C ALA A 891 -32.97 48.92 20.82
N SER A 892 -32.75 49.98 20.04
CA SER A 892 -32.43 51.34 20.49
C SER A 892 -33.41 52.37 19.91
N GLY A 893 -34.69 52.02 19.88
CA GLY A 893 -35.77 52.79 19.25
C GLY A 893 -36.72 51.86 18.52
N ALA A 894 -37.46 52.39 17.54
CA ALA A 894 -38.38 51.59 16.73
C ALA A 894 -37.68 50.72 15.67
N THR A 895 -36.52 51.16 15.17
CA THR A 895 -35.84 50.59 13.98
C THR A 895 -34.32 50.48 14.10
N ASP A 896 -33.71 50.96 15.19
CA ASP A 896 -32.26 50.94 15.37
C ASP A 896 -31.80 49.74 16.21
N ALA A 897 -30.76 49.04 15.75
CA ALA A 897 -30.06 48.01 16.51
C ALA A 897 -28.92 48.62 17.32
N LEU A 898 -28.64 48.01 18.48
CA LEU A 898 -27.49 48.30 19.32
C LEU A 898 -26.79 46.98 19.62
N VAL A 899 -25.60 46.81 19.04
CA VAL A 899 -24.71 45.68 19.30
C VAL A 899 -24.03 45.92 20.64
N TYR A 900 -24.20 44.99 21.57
CA TYR A 900 -23.56 44.95 22.87
C TYR A 900 -22.40 43.96 22.86
N ILE A 901 -21.40 44.22 23.69
CA ILE A 901 -20.38 43.24 24.05
C ILE A 901 -20.41 43.02 25.56
N ASP A 902 -20.33 41.76 25.98
CA ASP A 902 -20.23 41.35 27.37
C ASP A 902 -18.86 40.67 27.58
N PRO A 903 -18.05 41.10 28.58
CA PRO A 903 -16.73 40.53 28.81
C PRO A 903 -16.74 39.19 29.56
N ASP A 904 -17.82 38.83 30.29
CA ASP A 904 -17.99 37.52 30.93
C ASP A 904 -19.31 36.81 30.54
N ALA A 905 -19.87 37.22 29.40
CA ALA A 905 -21.02 36.69 28.67
C ALA A 905 -22.38 36.77 29.38
N ASN A 906 -22.49 36.16 30.55
CA ASN A 906 -23.68 36.16 31.41
C ASN A 906 -23.26 36.15 32.90
N GLY A 907 -22.07 36.65 33.21
CA GLY A 907 -21.53 36.72 34.56
C GLY A 907 -21.94 38.02 35.28
N PRO A 908 -21.16 38.45 36.29
CA PRO A 908 -21.45 39.66 37.05
C PRO A 908 -21.08 40.96 36.33
N SER A 909 -20.36 40.92 35.20
CA SER A 909 -20.03 42.14 34.45
C SER A 909 -21.24 42.61 33.63
N PRO A 910 -21.53 43.92 33.59
CA PRO A 910 -22.62 44.42 32.76
C PRO A 910 -22.20 44.51 31.28
N ARG A 911 -22.92 43.82 30.37
CA ARG A 911 -22.82 44.09 28.92
C ARG A 911 -22.90 45.58 28.61
N ARG A 912 -22.01 46.04 27.73
CA ARG A 912 -21.91 47.45 27.32
C ARG A 912 -22.31 47.64 25.86
N PRO A 913 -23.03 48.73 25.50
CA PRO A 913 -23.33 49.03 24.11
C PRO A 913 -22.05 49.43 23.36
N LEU A 914 -21.82 48.82 22.20
CA LEU A 914 -20.60 48.94 21.42
C LEU A 914 -20.83 49.70 20.11
N ILE A 915 -21.84 49.31 19.32
CA ILE A 915 -22.12 49.87 17.97
C ILE A 915 -23.62 50.03 17.79
N SER A 916 -24.09 51.22 17.38
CA SER A 916 -25.46 51.43 16.91
C SER A 916 -25.53 51.28 15.39
N LEU A 917 -26.54 50.59 14.87
CA LEU A 917 -26.83 50.49 13.44
C LEU A 917 -28.15 51.22 13.18
N LYS A 918 -28.15 52.19 12.27
CA LYS A 918 -29.34 52.98 11.95
C LYS A 918 -30.28 52.25 11.00
N ASN A 919 -31.58 52.29 11.33
CA ASN A 919 -32.67 51.70 10.55
C ASN A 919 -32.62 50.17 10.34
N ILE A 920 -31.72 49.47 11.04
CA ILE A 920 -31.60 48.01 11.01
C ILE A 920 -32.12 47.41 12.32
N ALA A 921 -33.14 46.56 12.26
CA ALA A 921 -33.63 45.81 13.41
C ALA A 921 -32.71 44.62 13.75
N CYS A 922 -32.67 44.21 15.02
CA CYS A 922 -31.76 43.16 15.50
C CYS A 922 -32.00 41.77 14.87
N ASP A 923 -33.22 41.49 14.42
CA ASP A 923 -33.62 40.24 13.76
C ASP A 923 -33.22 40.17 12.28
N ALA A 924 -32.86 41.30 11.68
CA ALA A 924 -32.21 41.33 10.36
C ALA A 924 -30.73 40.90 10.40
N LEU A 925 -30.12 40.89 11.59
CA LEU A 925 -28.71 40.51 11.81
C LEU A 925 -28.58 39.00 12.06
N SER A 926 -27.46 38.43 11.62
CA SER A 926 -27.13 37.01 11.76
C SER A 926 -25.63 36.79 11.87
N HIS A 927 -25.19 35.54 12.07
CA HIS A 927 -23.75 35.21 12.13
C HIS A 927 -22.94 35.66 10.92
N THR A 928 -23.54 35.75 9.73
CA THR A 928 -22.83 36.19 8.52
C THR A 928 -22.52 37.70 8.51
N ASN A 929 -23.02 38.46 9.50
CA ASN A 929 -22.78 39.90 9.65
C ASN A 929 -21.64 40.23 10.61
N TYR A 930 -20.94 39.21 11.14
CA TYR A 930 -19.88 39.40 12.12
C TYR A 930 -18.61 38.62 11.77
N ILE A 931 -17.46 39.18 12.14
CA ILE A 931 -16.16 38.50 12.10
C ILE A 931 -15.55 38.53 13.50
N PHE A 932 -15.15 37.35 13.97
CA PHE A 932 -14.65 37.08 15.33
C PHE A 932 -13.18 36.61 15.33
#